data_AF-A0A1H0VIQ6-F1
#
_entry.id   AF-A0A1H0VIQ6-F1
#
_cell.length_a   1.000
_cell.length_b   1.000
_cell.length_c   1.000
_cell.angle_alpha   90.00
_cell.angle_beta   90.00
_cell.angle_gamma   90.00
#
_symmetry.space_group_name_H-M   'P 1'
#
loop_
_entity.id
_entity.type
_entity.pdbx_description
1 polymer ?
#
loop_
_entity_poly.entity_id
_entity_poly.type
_entity_poly.pdbx_seq_one_letter_code
_entity_poly.pdbx_strand_id
1 'polypeptide(L)'
;MVLKTAKKAAIILKTKGARGFLAQFLRYLASHIENARNPLTWLFPNVMSSSGTKLGNIGALDQIGAVIARPITDETNPVTHVGQGQIPSRIIFDKVAVVVHIFYPEVAENIFQHLKNIPVPFGLFVTTDTEDKRRSLDRAISASGLHPIEVEIRVVPNRGRDVAPKYIAFKDVYERYPAFIHLHSKQSLHAAGAYATWRDYLLGNLIGSKAIATDNLTLLSSENVGAVYPEHADFIKNVINWGYDFPIAKELVAKIGLKLDVYGTLEFPSGSMYWGRSDAIRPLLDLNLDYADFPEEAGQIDGTLAHAIERTLLLFIEKSGHTWKRITAEEPKSSRVDRDERGFSPLISSESQFPGITQVTHRETLRLTVTPTCEERERLNLLVPTISPAHIFGGIDTALKIFLEIAGAAPNSDIRVIVTESQVDRDGDDFVLPEVLKSFDVQKLGHEKRGHRVVVDATDRLYEPLELSERDIFVATAWWTAVNAYRLQDFQKAFFGNAARVIYIIQDFEPGFYGWSTKYALADATYRRDDDTVAIFNSEELATYMEKYYHHQKKAVIPYRPNAKIDASLNSDAVREKIILFYSRPSAVRNCFEAGIDGLHLWRRRNPTQAAAWKIYCIGEAFEKHRAGHLYNITITGKMPLADYADLLSRASVGLSLMISPHPSYPPLEMAYAGIRTITNSYECKNLSERSDLIISIDSVTPEEIAEAIEAQVNIAEQQMVGRQSAIKNPIRDLKTGIPHFEALDVMAMVNKPAPSIERLRHSDLSVEFGLVDTPPRR
;
A
#
# COMPACT_ATOMS: atom_id res chain seq x y z
N MET A 1 34.65 -19.14 -24.66
CA MET A 1 33.34 -18.66 -25.18
C MET A 1 33.17 -19.00 -26.67
N VAL A 2 34.10 -18.56 -27.54
CA VAL A 2 34.07 -18.78 -29.00
C VAL A 2 33.90 -20.26 -29.43
N LEU A 3 34.61 -21.21 -28.79
CA LEU A 3 34.48 -22.64 -29.10
C LEU A 3 33.12 -23.25 -28.74
N LYS A 4 32.42 -22.74 -27.70
CA LYS A 4 31.08 -23.20 -27.32
C LYS A 4 30.02 -22.69 -28.31
N THR A 5 30.20 -21.46 -28.81
CA THR A 5 29.32 -20.84 -29.82
C THR A 5 29.44 -21.56 -31.17
N ALA A 6 30.67 -21.93 -31.57
CA ALA A 6 30.90 -22.70 -32.79
C ALA A 6 30.28 -24.11 -32.74
N LYS A 7 30.37 -24.81 -31.60
CA LYS A 7 29.70 -26.11 -31.41
C LYS A 7 28.17 -26.00 -31.45
N LYS A 8 27.58 -24.97 -30.82
CA LYS A 8 26.12 -24.73 -30.88
C LYS A 8 25.65 -24.39 -32.29
N ALA A 9 26.40 -23.57 -33.03
CA ALA A 9 26.13 -23.23 -34.42
C ALA A 9 26.11 -24.48 -35.31
N ALA A 10 27.09 -25.38 -35.15
CA ALA A 10 27.17 -26.63 -35.88
C ALA A 10 25.99 -27.58 -35.57
N ILE A 11 25.56 -27.66 -34.31
CA ILE A 11 24.41 -28.50 -33.91
C ILE A 11 23.10 -27.95 -34.51
N ILE A 12 22.89 -26.64 -34.48
CA ILE A 12 21.67 -26.01 -35.03
C ILE A 12 21.63 -26.14 -36.56
N LEU A 13 22.78 -25.98 -37.23
CA LEU A 13 22.88 -26.19 -38.68
C LEU A 13 22.54 -27.65 -39.05
N LYS A 14 22.98 -28.61 -38.22
CA LYS A 14 22.76 -30.05 -38.44
C LYS A 14 21.33 -30.51 -38.12
N THR A 15 20.62 -29.84 -37.21
CA THR A 15 19.27 -30.25 -36.75
C THR A 15 18.13 -29.46 -37.37
N LYS A 16 18.33 -28.18 -37.72
CA LYS A 16 17.29 -27.27 -38.22
C LYS A 16 17.58 -26.67 -39.60
N GLY A 17 18.67 -27.11 -40.24
CA GLY A 17 19.10 -26.65 -41.56
C GLY A 17 19.52 -25.17 -41.61
N ALA A 18 19.90 -24.71 -42.81
CA ALA A 18 20.42 -23.35 -43.02
C ALA A 18 19.42 -22.24 -42.64
N ARG A 19 18.12 -22.45 -42.88
CA ARG A 19 17.06 -21.49 -42.50
C ARG A 19 16.89 -21.38 -40.97
N GLY A 20 16.94 -22.50 -40.25
CA GLY A 20 16.86 -22.50 -38.79
C GLY A 20 18.08 -21.85 -38.13
N PHE A 21 19.27 -22.05 -38.71
CA PHE A 21 20.49 -21.38 -38.28
C PHE A 21 20.42 -19.85 -38.48
N LEU A 22 19.99 -19.39 -39.66
CA LEU A 22 19.87 -17.97 -39.98
C LEU A 22 18.88 -17.24 -39.05
N ALA A 23 17.72 -17.85 -38.77
CA ALA A 23 16.73 -17.29 -37.86
C ALA A 23 17.22 -17.20 -36.40
N GLN A 24 18.09 -18.14 -35.97
CA GLN A 24 18.67 -18.11 -34.63
C GLN A 24 19.81 -17.09 -34.54
N PHE A 25 20.61 -16.94 -35.60
CA PHE A 25 21.66 -15.94 -35.70
C PHE A 25 21.11 -14.51 -35.70
N LEU A 26 20.02 -14.25 -36.44
CA LEU A 26 19.36 -12.95 -36.46
C LEU A 26 18.76 -12.58 -35.08
N ARG A 27 18.19 -13.54 -34.36
CA ARG A 27 17.71 -13.34 -32.97
C ARG A 27 18.84 -13.05 -31.98
N TYR A 28 19.97 -13.73 -32.14
CA TYR A 28 21.17 -13.47 -31.34
C TYR A 28 21.72 -12.05 -31.56
N LEU A 29 21.75 -11.60 -32.82
CA LEU A 29 22.17 -10.24 -33.17
C LEU A 29 21.21 -9.19 -32.60
N ALA A 30 19.90 -9.40 -32.74
CA ALA A 30 18.89 -8.48 -32.23
C ALA A 30 19.00 -8.28 -30.71
N SER A 31 19.16 -9.37 -29.95
CA SER A 31 19.37 -9.32 -28.49
C SER A 31 20.66 -8.59 -28.09
N HIS A 32 21.75 -8.73 -28.85
CA HIS A 32 23.00 -8.01 -28.58
C HIS A 32 22.91 -6.52 -28.90
N ILE A 33 22.13 -6.15 -29.91
CA ILE A 33 21.88 -4.75 -30.27
C ILE A 33 20.95 -4.08 -29.24
N GLU A 34 19.94 -4.79 -28.72
CA GLU A 34 19.09 -4.29 -27.61
C GLU A 34 19.89 -4.09 -26.31
N ASN A 35 20.75 -5.03 -25.95
CA ASN A 35 21.59 -4.91 -24.75
C ASN A 35 22.63 -3.78 -24.84
N ALA A 36 23.08 -3.42 -26.05
CA ALA A 36 23.99 -2.29 -26.26
C ALA A 36 23.28 -0.92 -26.16
N ARG A 37 21.94 -0.87 -26.21
CA ARG A 37 21.15 0.38 -26.18
C ARG A 37 20.75 0.84 -24.78
N ASN A 38 21.06 0.08 -23.74
CA ASN A 38 20.64 0.41 -22.37
C ASN A 38 21.85 0.64 -21.44
N PRO A 39 22.54 1.80 -21.53
CA PRO A 39 23.77 2.09 -20.79
C PRO A 39 23.56 2.40 -19.29
N LEU A 40 22.33 2.27 -18.79
CA LEU A 40 21.91 2.68 -17.43
C LEU A 40 21.97 1.56 -16.39
N THR A 41 22.26 0.31 -16.79
CA THR A 41 22.38 -0.83 -15.84
C THR A 41 23.53 -0.67 -14.85
N TRP A 42 24.54 0.16 -15.15
CA TRP A 42 25.67 0.43 -14.25
C TRP A 42 25.36 1.43 -13.12
N LEU A 43 24.24 2.16 -13.20
CA LEU A 43 23.89 3.25 -12.26
C LEU A 43 23.16 2.76 -10.99
N PHE A 44 22.98 1.44 -10.84
CA PHE A 44 22.44 0.82 -9.63
C PHE A 44 23.56 0.08 -8.88
N PRO A 45 24.12 0.64 -7.80
CA PRO A 45 25.13 -0.05 -7.02
C PRO A 45 24.50 -1.25 -6.28
N ASN A 46 24.90 -2.45 -6.69
CA ASN A 46 25.05 -3.68 -5.90
C ASN A 46 24.18 -3.86 -4.63
N VAL A 47 23.00 -4.47 -4.80
CA VAL A 47 22.54 -5.51 -3.87
C VAL A 47 23.25 -6.80 -4.28
N MET A 48 24.51 -6.93 -3.88
CA MET A 48 25.32 -8.12 -4.14
C MET A 48 25.12 -9.13 -3.00
N SER A 49 24.18 -10.06 -3.17
CA SER A 49 24.37 -11.41 -2.64
C SER A 49 25.13 -12.24 -3.68
N SER A 50 25.73 -13.36 -3.28
CA SER A 50 26.54 -14.27 -4.11
C SER A 50 25.79 -14.94 -5.30
N SER A 51 24.60 -14.42 -5.64
CA SER A 51 23.72 -14.86 -6.73
C SER A 51 23.63 -13.87 -7.92
N GLY A 52 24.58 -12.94 -8.04
CA GLY A 52 24.55 -11.79 -8.96
C GLY A 52 24.34 -12.07 -10.47
N THR A 53 24.44 -13.32 -10.94
CA THR A 53 24.11 -13.70 -12.32
C THR A 53 22.63 -14.04 -12.55
N LYS A 54 21.82 -14.23 -11.49
CA LYS A 54 20.39 -14.60 -11.60
C LYS A 54 19.45 -13.40 -11.67
N LEU A 55 19.73 -12.28 -11.00
CA LEU A 55 18.81 -11.12 -10.98
C LEU A 55 18.59 -10.45 -12.35
N GLY A 56 19.64 -10.34 -13.17
CA GLY A 56 19.55 -9.70 -14.49
C GLY A 56 18.70 -10.47 -15.52
N ASN A 57 18.34 -11.73 -15.23
CA ASN A 57 17.58 -12.59 -16.13
C ASN A 57 16.17 -12.91 -15.61
N ILE A 58 15.72 -12.32 -14.50
CA ILE A 58 14.35 -12.54 -13.98
C ILE A 58 13.34 -12.21 -15.06
N GLY A 59 12.40 -13.12 -15.29
CA GLY A 59 11.38 -13.02 -16.34
C GLY A 59 11.85 -13.27 -17.77
N ALA A 60 13.15 -13.49 -18.00
CA ALA A 60 13.62 -14.05 -19.26
C ALA A 60 13.27 -15.54 -19.36
N LEU A 61 13.29 -16.05 -20.60
CA LEU A 61 13.21 -17.49 -20.86
C LEU A 61 14.61 -18.09 -20.76
N ASP A 62 14.75 -19.19 -20.02
CA ASP A 62 15.99 -19.94 -19.94
C ASP A 62 16.27 -20.77 -21.23
N GLN A 63 17.28 -21.65 -21.20
CA GLN A 63 17.67 -22.43 -22.38
C GLN A 63 16.63 -23.46 -22.82
N ILE A 64 15.69 -23.83 -21.95
CA ILE A 64 14.60 -24.74 -22.27
C ILE A 64 13.32 -23.99 -22.61
N GLY A 65 13.25 -22.67 -22.40
CA GLY A 65 12.07 -21.86 -22.66
C GLY A 65 11.19 -21.65 -21.43
N ALA A 66 11.70 -21.97 -20.24
CA ALA A 66 11.01 -21.75 -18.97
C ALA A 66 11.24 -20.32 -18.47
N VAL A 67 10.21 -19.72 -17.86
CA VAL A 67 10.31 -18.38 -17.25
C VAL A 67 11.19 -18.46 -16.01
N ILE A 68 12.18 -17.57 -15.91
CA ILE A 68 13.08 -17.48 -14.76
C ILE A 68 12.39 -16.72 -13.61
N ALA A 69 12.30 -17.37 -12.46
CA ALA A 69 11.70 -16.86 -11.24
C ALA A 69 12.73 -16.14 -10.35
N ARG A 70 12.19 -15.32 -9.43
CA ARG A 70 12.90 -14.81 -8.27
C ARG A 70 12.60 -15.73 -7.07
N PRO A 71 13.47 -16.70 -6.71
CA PRO A 71 13.24 -17.51 -5.51
C PRO A 71 13.38 -16.65 -4.24
N ILE A 72 12.79 -17.11 -3.14
CA ILE A 72 13.00 -16.49 -1.84
C ILE A 72 14.47 -16.57 -1.42
N THR A 73 14.91 -15.63 -0.58
CA THR A 73 16.23 -15.69 0.06
C THR A 73 16.12 -16.34 1.45
N ASP A 74 17.21 -16.94 1.93
CA ASP A 74 17.28 -17.50 3.29
C ASP A 74 17.13 -16.44 4.41
N GLU A 75 17.15 -15.15 4.05
CA GLU A 75 16.97 -14.02 4.96
C GLU A 75 15.53 -13.50 5.04
N THR A 76 14.69 -13.84 4.07
CA THR A 76 13.29 -13.41 4.01
C THR A 76 12.42 -14.51 4.62
N ASN A 77 11.58 -14.22 5.61
CA ASN A 77 10.76 -15.23 6.33
C ASN A 77 11.60 -16.45 6.79
N PRO A 78 12.52 -16.27 7.75
CA PRO A 78 13.52 -17.28 8.11
C PRO A 78 12.91 -18.62 8.50
N VAL A 79 13.67 -19.69 8.27
CA VAL A 79 13.27 -21.06 8.59
C VAL A 79 13.24 -21.26 10.10
N THR A 80 12.15 -21.85 10.60
CA THR A 80 12.00 -22.22 12.01
C THR A 80 12.47 -23.65 12.25
N HIS A 81 13.30 -23.88 13.26
CA HIS A 81 13.74 -25.22 13.64
C HIS A 81 12.65 -25.93 14.47
N VAL A 82 12.40 -27.21 14.17
CA VAL A 82 11.36 -28.02 14.83
C VAL A 82 11.93 -29.33 15.37
N GLY A 83 11.22 -29.96 16.32
CA GLY A 83 11.61 -31.20 16.98
C GLY A 83 12.36 -31.01 18.30
N GLN A 84 12.56 -29.76 18.72
CA GLN A 84 13.27 -29.40 19.94
C GLN A 84 12.32 -29.12 21.12
N GLY A 85 11.00 -29.00 20.87
CA GLY A 85 10.01 -28.72 21.92
C GLY A 85 10.14 -27.33 22.53
N GLN A 86 10.72 -26.38 21.78
CA GLN A 86 11.04 -25.02 22.22
C GLN A 86 10.05 -23.96 21.68
N ILE A 87 9.08 -24.35 20.86
CA ILE A 87 8.17 -23.38 20.23
C ILE A 87 7.11 -22.92 21.26
N PRO A 88 7.04 -21.62 21.55
CA PRO A 88 6.15 -21.08 22.59
C PRO A 88 4.73 -20.95 22.05
N SER A 89 3.88 -21.98 22.17
CA SER A 89 2.41 -21.89 22.03
C SER A 89 1.78 -23.24 22.45
N ARG A 90 0.45 -23.35 22.33
CA ARG A 90 -0.31 -24.60 22.49
C ARG A 90 -1.07 -24.92 21.21
N ILE A 91 -1.30 -26.20 20.97
CA ILE A 91 -2.14 -26.66 19.88
C ILE A 91 -3.59 -26.24 20.16
N ILE A 92 -4.18 -25.47 19.25
CA ILE A 92 -5.59 -25.00 19.37
C ILE A 92 -6.59 -25.95 18.70
N PHE A 93 -6.11 -26.94 17.95
CA PHE A 93 -6.93 -27.89 17.20
C PHE A 93 -7.22 -29.13 18.06
N ASP A 94 -8.50 -29.43 18.25
CA ASP A 94 -8.98 -30.63 18.95
C ASP A 94 -8.89 -31.90 18.08
N LYS A 95 -8.94 -31.72 16.75
CA LYS A 95 -8.78 -32.77 15.75
C LYS A 95 -8.20 -32.22 14.45
N VAL A 96 -7.58 -33.10 13.66
CA VAL A 96 -7.03 -32.76 12.33
C VAL A 96 -7.40 -33.80 11.27
N ALA A 97 -7.42 -33.40 10.00
CA ALA A 97 -7.54 -34.34 8.88
C ALA A 97 -6.15 -34.75 8.37
N VAL A 98 -5.92 -36.05 8.21
CA VAL A 98 -4.79 -36.58 7.44
C VAL A 98 -5.32 -36.88 6.04
N VAL A 99 -5.00 -36.02 5.09
CA VAL A 99 -5.36 -36.19 3.67
C VAL A 99 -4.15 -36.76 2.95
N VAL A 100 -4.25 -37.99 2.46
CA VAL A 100 -3.12 -38.67 1.80
C VAL A 100 -3.50 -39.22 0.43
N HIS A 101 -2.70 -38.90 -0.58
CA HIS A 101 -2.83 -39.53 -1.90
C HIS A 101 -1.85 -40.69 -2.05
N ILE A 102 -2.35 -41.92 -2.11
CA ILE A 102 -1.53 -43.14 -2.22
C ILE A 102 -1.73 -43.81 -3.58
N PHE A 103 -0.86 -43.44 -4.52
CA PHE A 103 -0.74 -44.07 -5.84
C PHE A 103 0.13 -45.35 -5.81
N TYR A 104 1.13 -45.40 -4.91
CA TYR A 104 2.09 -46.48 -4.72
C TYR A 104 1.85 -47.15 -3.35
N PRO A 105 1.05 -48.23 -3.25
CA PRO A 105 0.70 -48.86 -1.97
C PRO A 105 1.90 -49.39 -1.18
N GLU A 106 3.01 -49.72 -1.85
CA GLU A 106 4.23 -50.26 -1.25
C GLU A 106 4.90 -49.30 -0.25
N VAL A 107 4.57 -48.00 -0.28
CA VAL A 107 5.09 -47.01 0.68
C VAL A 107 4.07 -46.60 1.73
N ALA A 108 2.84 -47.12 1.67
CA ALA A 108 1.76 -46.76 2.58
C ALA A 108 2.12 -47.06 4.05
N GLU A 109 2.73 -48.22 4.30
CA GLU A 109 3.11 -48.64 5.65
C GLU A 109 4.08 -47.65 6.30
N ASN A 110 5.09 -47.15 5.56
CA ASN A 110 6.02 -46.15 6.06
C ASN A 110 5.29 -44.85 6.45
N ILE A 111 4.34 -44.39 5.63
CA ILE A 111 3.54 -43.20 5.95
C ILE A 111 2.72 -43.46 7.23
N PHE A 112 2.05 -44.61 7.33
CA PHE A 112 1.22 -44.96 8.49
C PHE A 112 2.02 -45.05 9.80
N GLN A 113 3.29 -45.49 9.76
CA GLN A 113 4.14 -45.43 10.96
C GLN A 113 4.39 -43.99 11.43
N HIS A 114 4.58 -43.04 10.50
CA HIS A 114 4.76 -41.63 10.86
C HIS A 114 3.49 -40.98 11.40
N LEU A 115 2.30 -41.42 10.96
CA LEU A 115 1.02 -40.89 11.47
C LEU A 115 0.84 -41.10 12.98
N LYS A 116 1.51 -42.10 13.58
CA LYS A 116 1.52 -42.34 15.03
C LYS A 116 2.13 -41.19 15.83
N ASN A 117 2.91 -40.32 15.18
CA ASN A 117 3.52 -39.16 15.81
C ASN A 117 2.55 -37.99 15.98
N ILE A 118 1.38 -38.00 15.33
CA ILE A 118 0.41 -36.91 15.44
C ILE A 118 -0.13 -36.85 16.88
N PRO A 119 0.01 -35.72 17.59
CA PRO A 119 -0.27 -35.62 19.03
C PRO A 119 -1.75 -35.42 19.37
N VAL A 120 -2.63 -35.34 18.37
CA VAL A 120 -4.06 -35.08 18.50
C VAL A 120 -4.88 -36.12 17.73
N PRO A 121 -6.17 -36.34 18.08
CA PRO A 121 -7.07 -37.15 17.29
C PRO A 121 -7.10 -36.72 15.82
N PHE A 122 -7.14 -37.68 14.89
CA PHE A 122 -7.19 -37.37 13.47
C PHE A 122 -8.11 -38.30 12.67
N GLY A 123 -8.75 -37.75 11.65
CA GLY A 123 -9.40 -38.53 10.60
C GLY A 123 -8.40 -38.89 9.49
N LEU A 124 -8.53 -40.07 8.89
CA LEU A 124 -7.64 -40.57 7.83
C LEU A 124 -8.40 -40.67 6.51
N PHE A 125 -8.06 -39.79 5.57
CA PHE A 125 -8.72 -39.61 4.29
C PHE A 125 -7.74 -39.95 3.16
N VAL A 126 -7.93 -41.11 2.54
CA VAL A 126 -7.00 -41.69 1.56
C VAL A 126 -7.60 -41.66 0.16
N THR A 127 -6.84 -41.20 -0.84
CA THR A 127 -7.21 -41.42 -2.26
C THR A 127 -6.27 -42.42 -2.92
N THR A 128 -6.81 -43.18 -3.88
CA THR A 128 -6.06 -44.07 -4.78
C THR A 128 -6.80 -44.20 -6.12
N ASP A 129 -6.23 -44.86 -7.12
CA ASP A 129 -6.76 -44.90 -8.50
C ASP A 129 -7.46 -46.21 -8.89
N THR A 130 -7.34 -47.27 -8.07
CA THR A 130 -8.01 -48.56 -8.36
C THR A 130 -8.61 -49.20 -7.11
N GLU A 131 -9.65 -50.01 -7.32
CA GLU A 131 -10.30 -50.76 -6.24
C GLU A 131 -9.36 -51.82 -5.62
N ASP A 132 -8.43 -52.38 -6.40
CA ASP A 132 -7.41 -53.29 -5.88
C ASP A 132 -6.46 -52.61 -4.90
N LYS A 133 -6.00 -51.39 -5.25
CA LYS A 133 -5.20 -50.57 -4.35
C LYS A 133 -6.00 -50.16 -3.12
N ARG A 134 -7.28 -49.78 -3.27
CA ARG A 134 -8.18 -49.47 -2.14
C ARG A 134 -8.23 -50.64 -1.15
N ARG A 135 -8.49 -51.87 -1.62
CA ARG A 135 -8.52 -53.08 -0.79
C ARG A 135 -7.18 -53.38 -0.13
N SER A 136 -6.06 -53.10 -0.80
CA SER A 136 -4.73 -53.24 -0.22
C SER A 136 -4.49 -52.24 0.91
N LEU A 137 -4.89 -50.98 0.70
CA LEU A 137 -4.75 -49.91 1.68
C LEU A 137 -5.64 -50.14 2.90
N ASP A 138 -6.86 -50.65 2.71
CA ASP A 138 -7.78 -51.02 3.79
C ASP A 138 -7.16 -52.06 4.74
N ARG A 139 -6.52 -53.10 4.17
CA ARG A 139 -5.75 -54.09 4.93
C ARG A 139 -4.54 -53.47 5.64
N ALA A 140 -3.81 -52.60 4.95
CA ALA A 140 -2.63 -51.94 5.51
C ALA A 140 -2.99 -51.00 6.68
N ILE A 141 -4.10 -50.26 6.58
CA ILE A 141 -4.62 -49.42 7.67
C ILE A 141 -5.02 -50.30 8.86
N SER A 142 -5.75 -51.39 8.62
CA SER A 142 -6.15 -52.34 9.67
C SER A 142 -4.95 -52.95 10.40
N ALA A 143 -3.86 -53.24 9.67
CA ALA A 143 -2.62 -53.79 10.23
C ALA A 143 -1.69 -52.75 10.87
N SER A 144 -1.90 -51.45 10.60
CA SER A 144 -0.98 -50.38 11.03
C SER A 144 -0.96 -50.12 12.54
N GLY A 145 -2.02 -50.53 13.25
CA GLY A 145 -2.25 -50.18 14.65
C GLY A 145 -2.60 -48.70 14.85
N LEU A 146 -3.07 -48.00 13.81
CA LEU A 146 -3.62 -46.66 13.91
C LEU A 146 -5.05 -46.70 14.47
N HIS A 147 -5.40 -45.67 15.24
CA HIS A 147 -6.75 -45.48 15.78
C HIS A 147 -7.33 -44.12 15.35
N PRO A 148 -7.49 -43.88 14.04
CA PRO A 148 -8.10 -42.65 13.54
C PRO A 148 -9.58 -42.58 13.96
N ILE A 149 -10.09 -41.37 14.22
CA ILE A 149 -11.49 -41.17 14.62
C ILE A 149 -12.47 -41.37 13.45
N GLU A 150 -11.97 -41.30 12.23
CA GLU A 150 -12.70 -41.50 10.99
C GLU A 150 -11.74 -42.07 9.94
N VAL A 151 -12.19 -43.01 9.10
CA VAL A 151 -11.40 -43.54 7.97
C VAL A 151 -12.25 -43.51 6.72
N GLU A 152 -11.70 -42.94 5.66
CA GLU A 152 -12.34 -42.97 4.34
C GLU A 152 -11.30 -43.19 3.24
N ILE A 153 -11.59 -44.12 2.32
CA ILE A 153 -10.77 -44.36 1.13
C ILE A 153 -11.62 -44.10 -0.12
N ARG A 154 -11.23 -43.11 -0.95
CA ARG A 154 -11.91 -42.77 -2.21
C ARG A 154 -11.06 -43.22 -3.40
N VAL A 155 -11.69 -43.92 -4.35
CA VAL A 155 -11.07 -44.25 -5.64
C VAL A 155 -11.35 -43.11 -6.62
N VAL A 156 -10.30 -42.54 -7.21
CA VAL A 156 -10.36 -41.34 -8.04
C VAL A 156 -9.62 -41.53 -9.36
N PRO A 157 -9.92 -40.76 -10.41
CA PRO A 157 -9.15 -40.81 -11.65
C PRO A 157 -7.66 -40.50 -11.40
N ASN A 158 -6.76 -41.18 -12.11
CA ASN A 158 -5.33 -40.85 -12.12
C ASN A 158 -5.08 -39.57 -12.94
N ARG A 159 -5.44 -38.41 -12.37
CA ARG A 159 -5.39 -37.11 -13.04
C ARG A 159 -5.08 -36.01 -12.02
N GLY A 160 -4.18 -35.09 -12.36
CA GLY A 160 -3.81 -33.98 -11.50
C GLY A 160 -2.92 -34.36 -10.31
N ARG A 161 -2.25 -35.53 -10.40
CA ARG A 161 -1.26 -36.04 -9.43
C ARG A 161 -1.82 -36.09 -8.02
N ASP A 162 -1.07 -35.60 -7.03
CA ASP A 162 -1.52 -35.48 -5.65
C ASP A 162 -2.40 -34.23 -5.41
N VAL A 163 -2.42 -33.27 -6.34
CA VAL A 163 -3.07 -31.97 -6.19
C VAL A 163 -4.59 -32.07 -6.38
N ALA A 164 -5.04 -32.66 -7.48
CA ALA A 164 -6.47 -32.80 -7.75
C ALA A 164 -7.19 -33.71 -6.74
N PRO A 165 -6.67 -34.91 -6.38
CA PRO A 165 -7.27 -35.75 -5.34
C PRO A 165 -7.40 -35.05 -3.98
N LYS A 166 -6.42 -34.23 -3.60
CA LYS A 166 -6.47 -33.44 -2.36
C LYS A 166 -7.65 -32.46 -2.36
N TYR A 167 -7.73 -31.58 -3.35
CA TYR A 167 -8.67 -30.45 -3.32
C TYR A 167 -10.07 -30.78 -3.84
N ILE A 168 -10.21 -31.78 -4.72
CA ILE A 168 -11.49 -32.18 -5.30
C ILE A 168 -12.10 -33.32 -4.50
N ALA A 169 -11.35 -34.42 -4.34
CA ALA A 169 -11.91 -35.64 -3.78
C ALA A 169 -12.25 -35.51 -2.31
N PHE A 170 -11.66 -34.57 -1.57
CA PHE A 170 -11.92 -34.38 -0.13
C PHE A 170 -12.31 -32.94 0.21
N LYS A 171 -12.94 -32.24 -0.74
CA LYS A 171 -13.44 -30.87 -0.51
C LYS A 171 -14.31 -30.77 0.75
N ASP A 172 -15.18 -31.75 0.98
CA ASP A 172 -16.07 -31.86 2.14
C ASP A 172 -15.34 -32.09 3.47
N VAL A 173 -14.12 -32.64 3.45
CA VAL A 173 -13.33 -32.88 4.67
C VAL A 173 -12.85 -31.57 5.27
N TYR A 174 -12.50 -30.59 4.44
CA TYR A 174 -12.00 -29.28 4.89
C TYR A 174 -13.07 -28.47 5.65
N GLU A 175 -14.36 -28.77 5.47
CA GLU A 175 -15.43 -28.18 6.27
C GLU A 175 -15.56 -28.83 7.66
N ARG A 176 -15.16 -30.10 7.79
CA ARG A 176 -15.33 -30.91 9.01
C ARG A 176 -14.14 -30.84 9.97
N TYR A 177 -12.97 -30.45 9.46
CA TYR A 177 -11.72 -30.37 10.19
C TYR A 177 -11.10 -28.97 10.07
N PRO A 178 -10.73 -28.31 11.18
CA PRO A 178 -10.17 -26.96 11.13
C PRO A 178 -8.75 -26.90 10.57
N ALA A 179 -8.01 -28.01 10.67
CA ALA A 179 -6.65 -28.15 10.16
C ALA A 179 -6.43 -29.53 9.55
N PHE A 180 -5.45 -29.62 8.65
CA PHE A 180 -5.09 -30.85 7.96
C PHE A 180 -3.59 -30.96 7.74
N ILE A 181 -3.11 -32.19 7.52
CA ILE A 181 -1.83 -32.46 6.87
C ILE A 181 -2.12 -33.11 5.53
N HIS A 182 -1.44 -32.64 4.48
CA HIS A 182 -1.42 -33.32 3.21
C HIS A 182 -0.12 -34.11 3.01
N LEU A 183 -0.26 -35.37 2.63
CA LEU A 183 0.84 -36.29 2.33
C LEU A 183 0.59 -37.02 1.00
N HIS A 184 1.62 -37.60 0.40
CA HIS A 184 1.43 -38.45 -0.78
C HIS A 184 2.51 -39.52 -0.95
N SER A 185 2.19 -40.58 -1.69
CA SER A 185 3.11 -41.70 -1.95
C SER A 185 4.08 -41.48 -3.11
N LYS A 186 4.01 -40.34 -3.83
CA LYS A 186 4.74 -40.08 -5.08
C LYS A 186 6.20 -40.51 -5.00
N GLN A 187 6.57 -41.45 -5.86
CA GLN A 187 7.95 -41.79 -6.21
C GLN A 187 8.21 -41.24 -7.62
N SER A 188 9.34 -40.56 -7.84
CA SER A 188 9.76 -40.16 -9.19
C SER A 188 10.66 -41.24 -9.79
N LEU A 189 10.19 -41.88 -10.86
CA LEU A 189 10.90 -42.91 -11.62
C LEU A 189 12.14 -42.37 -12.38
N HIS A 190 12.33 -41.04 -12.45
CA HIS A 190 13.33 -40.40 -13.31
C HIS A 190 14.65 -40.00 -12.63
N ALA A 191 14.81 -40.22 -11.32
CA ALA A 191 16.14 -40.21 -10.70
C ALA A 191 16.28 -41.38 -9.73
N ALA A 192 17.08 -42.37 -10.12
CA ALA A 192 17.44 -43.49 -9.28
C ALA A 192 18.01 -42.99 -7.92
N GLY A 193 17.34 -43.30 -6.82
CA GLY A 193 17.82 -43.08 -5.44
C GLY A 193 17.54 -41.71 -4.81
N ALA A 194 17.70 -40.59 -5.55
CA ALA A 194 17.67 -39.24 -4.97
C ALA A 194 16.28 -38.70 -4.55
N TYR A 195 15.18 -39.35 -4.96
CA TYR A 195 13.82 -38.92 -4.60
C TYR A 195 13.17 -39.73 -3.47
N ALA A 196 13.65 -40.94 -3.18
CA ALA A 196 13.28 -41.65 -1.96
C ALA A 196 13.70 -40.81 -0.73
N THR A 197 14.91 -40.23 -0.81
CA THR A 197 15.41 -39.25 0.15
C THR A 197 14.58 -37.97 0.22
N TRP A 198 13.85 -37.57 -0.83
CA TRP A 198 12.98 -36.38 -0.78
C TRP A 198 11.72 -36.63 0.04
N ARG A 199 11.02 -37.74 -0.20
CA ARG A 199 9.83 -38.08 0.59
C ARG A 199 10.20 -38.25 2.07
N ASP A 200 11.28 -38.98 2.33
CA ASP A 200 11.74 -39.22 3.69
C ASP A 200 12.16 -37.91 4.37
N TYR A 201 12.75 -36.96 3.61
CA TYR A 201 12.98 -35.59 4.07
C TYR A 201 11.67 -34.87 4.43
N LEU A 202 10.66 -34.87 3.55
CA LEU A 202 9.38 -34.19 3.80
C LEU A 202 8.66 -34.78 5.02
N LEU A 203 8.57 -36.11 5.11
CA LEU A 203 7.98 -36.82 6.26
C LEU A 203 8.76 -36.55 7.54
N GLY A 204 10.10 -36.60 7.48
CA GLY A 204 10.98 -36.33 8.60
C GLY A 204 10.77 -34.93 9.18
N ASN A 205 10.57 -33.93 8.32
CA ASN A 205 10.31 -32.54 8.72
C ASN A 205 8.88 -32.29 9.21
N LEU A 206 7.87 -32.99 8.69
CA LEU A 206 6.46 -32.74 9.04
C LEU A 206 5.98 -33.56 10.24
N ILE A 207 6.34 -34.83 10.29
CA ILE A 207 5.83 -35.84 11.24
C ILE A 207 6.88 -36.91 11.56
N GLY A 208 8.19 -36.58 11.49
CA GLY A 208 9.30 -37.51 11.75
C GLY A 208 9.34 -38.05 13.18
N SER A 209 8.89 -37.25 14.14
CA SER A 209 8.76 -37.62 15.55
C SER A 209 7.55 -36.91 16.16
N LYS A 210 7.09 -37.39 17.33
CA LYS A 210 6.01 -36.72 18.08
C LYS A 210 6.35 -35.26 18.42
N ALA A 211 7.62 -34.97 18.73
CA ALA A 211 8.09 -33.61 18.98
C ALA A 211 7.94 -32.73 17.73
N ILE A 212 8.37 -33.22 16.56
CA ILE A 212 8.26 -32.50 15.29
C ILE A 212 6.79 -32.22 14.93
N ALA A 213 5.92 -33.23 15.04
CA ALA A 213 4.49 -33.06 14.75
C ALA A 213 3.82 -32.08 15.73
N THR A 214 4.23 -32.10 17.01
CA THR A 214 3.76 -31.15 18.03
C THR A 214 4.18 -29.73 17.71
N ASP A 215 5.46 -29.53 17.40
CA ASP A 215 6.04 -28.24 17.04
C ASP A 215 5.35 -27.64 15.79
N ASN A 216 5.17 -28.43 14.73
CA ASN A 216 4.49 -28.00 13.51
C ASN A 216 3.02 -27.60 13.75
N LEU A 217 2.26 -28.39 14.50
CA LEU A 217 0.88 -28.05 14.86
C LEU A 217 0.81 -26.82 15.76
N THR A 218 1.80 -26.64 16.62
CA THR A 218 1.93 -25.47 17.49
C THR A 218 2.19 -24.21 16.66
N LEU A 219 3.06 -24.28 15.64
CA LEU A 219 3.28 -23.19 14.68
C LEU A 219 2.02 -22.89 13.85
N LEU A 220 1.29 -23.91 13.40
CA LEU A 220 0.02 -23.72 12.70
C LEU A 220 -1.07 -23.11 13.61
N SER A 221 -0.93 -23.31 14.92
CA SER A 221 -1.80 -22.73 15.95
C SER A 221 -1.41 -21.30 16.32
N SER A 222 -0.25 -20.81 15.88
CA SER A 222 0.16 -19.42 16.04
C SER A 222 -0.74 -18.48 15.23
N GLU A 223 -0.77 -17.22 15.64
CA GLU A 223 -1.71 -16.23 15.11
C GLU A 223 -1.66 -16.15 13.59
N ASN A 224 -2.81 -16.49 12.98
CA ASN A 224 -3.09 -16.41 11.55
C ASN A 224 -2.08 -17.13 10.62
N VAL A 225 -1.41 -18.19 11.08
CA VAL A 225 -0.58 -19.06 10.22
C VAL A 225 -1.46 -20.06 9.49
N GLY A 226 -1.53 -19.97 8.16
CA GLY A 226 -2.35 -20.83 7.31
C GLY A 226 -1.65 -22.07 6.76
N ALA A 227 -0.31 -22.05 6.68
CA ALA A 227 0.48 -23.22 6.34
C ALA A 227 1.83 -23.30 7.07
N VAL A 228 2.23 -24.53 7.35
CA VAL A 228 3.55 -24.91 7.86
C VAL A 228 4.12 -26.00 6.95
N TYR A 229 5.28 -25.75 6.33
CA TYR A 229 5.84 -26.65 5.32
C TYR A 229 7.37 -26.74 5.40
N PRO A 230 7.98 -27.86 4.99
CA PRO A 230 9.43 -28.03 5.01
C PRO A 230 10.12 -27.02 4.09
N GLU A 231 11.26 -26.50 4.54
CA GLU A 231 12.19 -25.76 3.68
C GLU A 231 12.56 -26.59 2.43
N HIS A 232 12.92 -25.91 1.36
CA HIS A 232 13.39 -26.58 0.16
C HIS A 232 14.64 -27.39 0.46
N ALA A 233 14.62 -28.69 0.14
CA ALA A 233 15.79 -29.54 0.29
C ALA A 233 16.98 -29.00 -0.54
N ASP A 234 18.21 -29.14 -0.03
CA ASP A 234 19.41 -28.52 -0.65
C ASP A 234 19.59 -28.89 -2.14
N PHE A 235 19.19 -30.11 -2.54
CA PHE A 235 19.29 -30.58 -3.92
C PHE A 235 18.25 -29.98 -4.88
N ILE A 236 17.15 -29.40 -4.38
CA ILE A 236 16.13 -28.73 -5.21
C ILE A 236 16.24 -27.20 -5.23
N LYS A 237 16.85 -26.57 -4.21
CA LYS A 237 16.94 -25.10 -4.10
C LYS A 237 17.41 -24.41 -5.39
N ASN A 238 18.37 -25.02 -6.09
CA ASN A 238 18.96 -24.44 -7.31
C ASN A 238 18.10 -24.58 -8.57
N VAL A 239 17.09 -25.44 -8.56
CA VAL A 239 16.20 -25.72 -9.71
C VAL A 239 14.79 -25.13 -9.54
N ILE A 240 14.51 -24.47 -8.41
CA ILE A 240 13.24 -23.76 -8.20
C ILE A 240 13.09 -22.69 -9.26
N ASN A 241 12.02 -22.80 -10.02
CA ASN A 241 11.70 -21.91 -11.11
C ASN A 241 10.20 -21.94 -11.45
N TRP A 242 9.71 -20.94 -12.18
CA TRP A 242 8.34 -20.93 -12.70
C TRP A 242 8.12 -21.99 -13.77
N GLY A 243 9.19 -22.43 -14.45
CA GLY A 243 9.05 -23.47 -15.46
C GLY A 243 8.20 -23.00 -16.65
N TYR A 244 7.33 -23.89 -17.13
CA TYR A 244 6.29 -23.56 -18.11
C TYR A 244 4.96 -23.12 -17.45
N ASP A 245 4.92 -23.01 -16.11
CA ASP A 245 3.68 -22.80 -15.37
C ASP A 245 3.29 -21.33 -15.18
N PHE A 246 4.18 -20.37 -15.42
CA PHE A 246 3.88 -18.95 -15.20
C PHE A 246 2.57 -18.48 -15.88
N PRO A 247 2.28 -18.80 -17.16
CA PRO A 247 1.02 -18.39 -17.79
C PRO A 247 -0.20 -19.00 -17.10
N ILE A 248 -0.15 -20.30 -16.76
CA ILE A 248 -1.24 -21.02 -16.09
C ILE A 248 -1.45 -20.46 -14.68
N ALA A 249 -0.36 -20.25 -13.93
CA ALA A 249 -0.36 -19.66 -12.60
C ALA A 249 -0.96 -18.25 -12.62
N LYS A 250 -0.59 -17.43 -13.61
CA LYS A 250 -1.13 -16.08 -13.80
C LYS A 250 -2.64 -16.09 -14.04
N GLU A 251 -3.13 -16.98 -14.91
CA GLU A 251 -4.57 -17.14 -15.16
C GLU A 251 -5.30 -17.66 -13.91
N LEU A 252 -4.69 -18.59 -13.20
CA LEU A 252 -5.25 -19.20 -12.00
C LEU A 252 -5.44 -18.18 -10.87
N VAL A 253 -4.42 -17.40 -10.51
CA VAL A 253 -4.53 -16.41 -9.42
C VAL A 253 -5.37 -15.19 -9.83
N ALA A 254 -5.52 -14.92 -11.13
CA ALA A 254 -6.44 -13.89 -11.60
C ALA A 254 -7.91 -14.22 -11.27
N LYS A 255 -8.28 -15.50 -11.16
CA LYS A 255 -9.64 -15.93 -10.75
C LYS A 255 -10.00 -15.52 -9.31
N ILE A 256 -9.00 -15.28 -8.46
CA ILE A 256 -9.19 -14.80 -7.07
C ILE A 256 -8.83 -13.31 -6.92
N GLY A 257 -8.73 -12.57 -8.03
CA GLY A 257 -8.48 -11.13 -8.02
C GLY A 257 -7.03 -10.73 -7.71
N LEU A 258 -6.07 -11.66 -7.77
CA LEU A 258 -4.64 -11.36 -7.64
C LEU A 258 -3.97 -11.18 -9.02
N LYS A 259 -2.85 -10.45 -9.03
CA LYS A 259 -2.02 -10.28 -10.23
C LYS A 259 -0.66 -10.91 -9.98
N LEU A 260 -0.27 -11.84 -10.85
CA LEU A 260 1.06 -12.43 -10.81
C LEU A 260 2.05 -11.57 -11.60
N ASP A 261 3.12 -11.15 -10.94
CA ASP A 261 4.25 -10.44 -11.54
C ASP A 261 5.51 -11.32 -11.48
N VAL A 262 6.35 -11.23 -12.50
CA VAL A 262 7.54 -12.06 -12.62
C VAL A 262 8.68 -11.62 -11.70
N TYR A 263 8.67 -10.35 -11.26
CA TYR A 263 9.55 -9.82 -10.23
C TYR A 263 9.08 -10.17 -8.81
N GLY A 264 7.86 -10.70 -8.68
CA GLY A 264 7.37 -11.26 -7.44
C GLY A 264 8.19 -12.48 -7.01
N THR A 265 8.31 -12.66 -5.70
CA THR A 265 9.00 -13.80 -5.10
C THR A 265 8.19 -15.07 -5.35
N LEU A 266 8.85 -16.11 -5.88
CA LEU A 266 8.33 -17.46 -5.97
C LEU A 266 8.73 -18.23 -4.72
N GLU A 267 7.72 -18.69 -3.97
CA GLU A 267 7.87 -19.51 -2.79
C GLU A 267 6.64 -20.42 -2.65
N PHE A 268 6.85 -21.68 -2.27
CA PHE A 268 5.78 -22.68 -2.18
C PHE A 268 6.24 -23.95 -1.44
N PRO A 269 5.31 -24.76 -0.89
CA PRO A 269 5.61 -26.09 -0.36
C PRO A 269 6.08 -27.05 -1.45
N SER A 270 7.38 -27.08 -1.74
CA SER A 270 7.94 -27.94 -2.78
C SER A 270 7.73 -29.41 -2.43
N GLY A 271 7.06 -30.16 -3.31
CA GLY A 271 6.64 -31.52 -3.05
C GLY A 271 5.24 -31.60 -2.43
N SER A 272 4.49 -30.50 -2.37
CA SER A 272 3.04 -30.46 -2.06
C SER A 272 2.62 -31.10 -0.72
N MET A 273 3.56 -31.40 0.19
CA MET A 273 3.29 -31.88 1.55
C MET A 273 3.42 -30.75 2.56
N TYR A 274 2.39 -30.50 3.35
CA TYR A 274 2.35 -29.43 4.33
C TYR A 274 1.23 -29.64 5.35
N TRP A 275 1.37 -29.01 6.50
CA TRP A 275 0.28 -28.74 7.44
C TRP A 275 -0.44 -27.46 7.01
N GLY A 276 -1.77 -27.48 6.93
CA GLY A 276 -2.57 -26.34 6.52
C GLY A 276 -3.82 -26.15 7.38
N ARG A 277 -4.30 -24.90 7.48
CA ARG A 277 -5.63 -24.61 7.99
C ARG A 277 -6.64 -24.69 6.86
N SER A 278 -7.82 -25.25 7.13
CA SER A 278 -8.83 -25.48 6.10
C SER A 278 -9.44 -24.17 5.58
N ASP A 279 -9.58 -23.15 6.43
CA ASP A 279 -9.99 -21.80 6.03
C ASP A 279 -8.95 -21.11 5.14
N ALA A 280 -7.66 -21.36 5.37
CA ALA A 280 -6.58 -20.75 4.61
C ALA A 280 -6.55 -21.17 3.13
N ILE A 281 -7.03 -22.36 2.79
CA ILE A 281 -7.10 -22.84 1.39
C ILE A 281 -8.45 -22.58 0.73
N ARG A 282 -9.40 -21.96 1.44
CA ARG A 282 -10.75 -21.70 0.91
C ARG A 282 -10.77 -20.94 -0.42
N PRO A 283 -9.94 -19.89 -0.65
CA PRO A 283 -9.90 -19.22 -1.95
C PRO A 283 -9.59 -20.15 -3.13
N LEU A 284 -8.85 -21.26 -2.90
CA LEU A 284 -8.60 -22.29 -3.92
C LEU A 284 -9.78 -23.25 -4.06
N LEU A 285 -10.39 -23.70 -2.95
CA LEU A 285 -11.55 -24.60 -2.97
C LEU A 285 -12.77 -23.95 -3.64
N ASP A 286 -12.92 -22.64 -3.49
CA ASP A 286 -14.03 -21.85 -4.06
C ASP A 286 -13.91 -21.65 -5.58
N LEU A 287 -12.76 -21.97 -6.17
CA LEU A 287 -12.63 -22.08 -7.63
C LEU A 287 -13.44 -23.24 -8.21
N ASN A 288 -13.90 -24.18 -7.36
CA ASN A 288 -14.71 -25.33 -7.75
C ASN A 288 -14.10 -26.13 -8.92
N LEU A 289 -12.78 -26.31 -8.89
CA LEU A 289 -12.07 -27.07 -9.91
C LEU A 289 -12.58 -28.51 -9.97
N ASP A 290 -12.62 -29.05 -11.19
CA ASP A 290 -12.98 -30.44 -11.43
C ASP A 290 -11.78 -31.23 -12.00
N TYR A 291 -11.94 -32.54 -12.16
CA TYR A 291 -10.88 -33.37 -12.74
C TYR A 291 -10.63 -33.06 -14.22
N ALA A 292 -11.63 -32.55 -14.95
CA ALA A 292 -11.52 -32.23 -16.37
C ALA A 292 -10.63 -31.00 -16.62
N ASP A 293 -10.48 -30.11 -15.64
CA ASP A 293 -9.57 -28.94 -15.69
C ASP A 293 -8.08 -29.33 -15.73
N PHE A 294 -7.71 -30.51 -15.23
CA PHE A 294 -6.34 -31.01 -15.24
C PHE A 294 -6.07 -31.72 -16.56
N PRO A 295 -4.87 -31.71 -17.16
CA PRO A 295 -4.60 -32.55 -18.33
C PRO A 295 -4.59 -34.05 -17.97
N GLU A 296 -4.85 -34.93 -18.94
CA GLU A 296 -4.63 -36.39 -18.77
C GLU A 296 -3.14 -36.67 -18.50
N GLU A 297 -2.83 -37.63 -17.64
CA GLU A 297 -1.43 -37.98 -17.33
C GLU A 297 -0.76 -38.68 -18.51
N ALA A 298 0.16 -38.00 -19.18
CA ALA A 298 0.94 -38.48 -20.32
C ALA A 298 2.47 -38.38 -20.08
N GLY A 299 2.88 -38.33 -18.81
CA GLY A 299 4.29 -38.18 -18.41
C GLY A 299 4.80 -36.74 -18.46
N GLN A 300 3.92 -35.74 -18.40
CA GLN A 300 4.30 -34.34 -18.35
C GLN A 300 5.20 -34.07 -17.15
N ILE A 301 6.30 -33.35 -17.33
CA ILE A 301 7.24 -33.08 -16.22
C ILE A 301 6.91 -31.75 -15.54
N ASP A 302 6.29 -30.81 -16.26
CA ASP A 302 6.02 -29.43 -15.82
C ASP A 302 4.89 -28.82 -16.68
N GLY A 303 4.43 -27.59 -16.41
CA GLY A 303 3.47 -26.89 -17.29
C GLY A 303 2.04 -27.44 -17.21
N THR A 304 1.57 -27.78 -16.00
CA THR A 304 0.22 -28.32 -15.78
C THR A 304 -0.51 -27.53 -14.69
N LEU A 305 -1.84 -27.60 -14.67
CA LEU A 305 -2.62 -26.96 -13.61
C LEU A 305 -2.21 -27.42 -12.20
N ALA A 306 -1.85 -28.70 -12.03
CA ALA A 306 -1.36 -29.22 -10.75
C ALA A 306 -0.09 -28.50 -10.27
N HIS A 307 0.86 -28.31 -11.17
CA HIS A 307 2.12 -27.61 -10.88
C HIS A 307 1.92 -26.10 -10.68
N ALA A 308 0.98 -25.48 -11.41
CA ALA A 308 0.60 -24.10 -11.20
C ALA A 308 -0.04 -23.88 -9.81
N ILE A 309 -0.95 -24.77 -9.39
CA ILE A 309 -1.55 -24.74 -8.04
C ILE A 309 -0.47 -24.91 -6.97
N GLU A 310 0.45 -25.87 -7.13
CA GLU A 310 1.56 -26.07 -6.18
C GLU A 310 2.37 -24.78 -6.01
N ARG A 311 2.83 -24.17 -7.11
CA ARG A 311 3.66 -22.96 -7.11
C ARG A 311 2.95 -21.69 -6.65
N THR A 312 1.62 -21.69 -6.61
CA THR A 312 0.82 -20.53 -6.20
C THR A 312 0.08 -20.75 -4.89
N LEU A 313 0.24 -21.90 -4.25
CA LEU A 313 -0.50 -22.27 -3.03
C LEU A 313 -0.39 -21.21 -1.93
N LEU A 314 0.81 -20.66 -1.69
CA LEU A 314 0.99 -19.64 -0.66
C LEU A 314 0.30 -18.31 -1.00
N LEU A 315 0.11 -17.99 -2.29
CA LEU A 315 -0.68 -16.81 -2.68
C LEU A 315 -2.17 -17.01 -2.36
N PHE A 316 -2.69 -18.23 -2.47
CA PHE A 316 -4.07 -18.55 -2.03
C PHE A 316 -4.20 -18.43 -0.51
N ILE A 317 -3.17 -18.87 0.23
CA ILE A 317 -3.12 -18.73 1.69
C ILE A 317 -3.08 -17.26 2.09
N GLU A 318 -2.21 -16.44 1.48
CA GLU A 318 -2.18 -15.00 1.74
C GLU A 318 -3.48 -14.30 1.32
N LYS A 319 -4.15 -14.75 0.26
CA LYS A 319 -5.46 -14.22 -0.15
C LYS A 319 -6.55 -14.43 0.90
N SER A 320 -6.42 -15.47 1.72
CA SER A 320 -7.34 -15.74 2.83
C SER A 320 -7.03 -14.91 4.09
N GLY A 321 -6.03 -14.03 4.02
CA GLY A 321 -5.52 -13.25 5.13
C GLY A 321 -4.48 -13.97 5.97
N HIS A 322 -4.10 -15.21 5.64
CA HIS A 322 -3.19 -16.01 6.46
C HIS A 322 -1.71 -15.84 6.04
N THR A 323 -0.82 -15.97 7.02
CA THR A 323 0.63 -16.07 6.81
C THR A 323 1.07 -17.53 6.67
N TRP A 324 2.37 -17.79 6.51
CA TRP A 324 2.92 -19.14 6.42
C TRP A 324 4.30 -19.23 7.08
N LYS A 325 4.71 -20.47 7.42
CA LYS A 325 6.00 -20.76 8.06
C LYS A 325 6.75 -21.88 7.35
N ARG A 326 8.04 -21.62 7.12
CA ARG A 326 9.02 -22.62 6.65
C ARG A 326 9.68 -23.28 7.83
N ILE A 327 9.83 -24.60 7.79
CA ILE A 327 10.39 -25.36 8.91
C ILE A 327 11.52 -26.30 8.48
N THR A 328 12.41 -26.60 9.41
CA THR A 328 13.40 -27.67 9.25
C THR A 328 13.63 -28.43 10.55
N ALA A 329 13.76 -29.75 10.46
CA ALA A 329 14.18 -30.64 11.54
C ALA A 329 15.71 -30.82 11.57
N GLU A 330 16.43 -30.29 10.58
CA GLU A 330 17.90 -30.27 10.60
C GLU A 330 18.41 -29.33 11.69
N GLU A 331 19.52 -29.69 12.33
CA GLU A 331 20.15 -28.83 13.34
C GLU A 331 20.65 -27.51 12.71
N PRO A 332 20.57 -26.39 13.46
CA PRO A 332 21.05 -25.10 12.98
C PRO A 332 22.54 -25.16 12.63
N LYS A 333 22.88 -24.95 11.36
CA LYS A 333 24.28 -24.95 10.87
C LYS A 333 25.13 -23.79 11.43
N SER A 334 24.54 -22.81 12.14
CA SER A 334 25.25 -21.76 12.90
C SER A 334 24.35 -21.05 13.91
N SER A 335 24.93 -20.57 15.02
CA SER A 335 24.28 -19.79 16.10
C SER A 335 23.95 -18.34 15.75
N ARG A 336 23.41 -18.05 14.55
CA ARG A 336 23.00 -16.68 14.21
C ARG A 336 21.65 -16.35 14.85
N VAL A 337 21.73 -15.93 16.11
CA VAL A 337 20.61 -15.70 17.05
C VAL A 337 19.73 -14.49 16.69
N ASP A 338 20.11 -13.61 15.77
CA ASP A 338 19.38 -12.35 15.48
C ASP A 338 18.37 -12.40 14.30
N ARG A 339 17.85 -13.58 13.92
CA ARG A 339 16.93 -13.68 12.76
C ARG A 339 15.44 -13.64 13.13
N ASP A 340 15.08 -13.86 14.38
CA ASP A 340 13.67 -13.96 14.82
C ASP A 340 12.96 -12.60 14.94
N GLU A 341 13.68 -11.48 14.83
CA GLU A 341 13.09 -10.13 14.95
C GLU A 341 12.52 -9.55 13.64
N ARG A 342 12.71 -10.21 12.48
CA ARG A 342 12.20 -9.67 11.20
C ARG A 342 10.72 -10.02 11.00
N GLY A 343 9.92 -9.00 10.67
CA GLY A 343 8.52 -9.15 10.32
C GLY A 343 8.28 -10.05 9.11
N PHE A 344 7.06 -10.60 9.01
CA PHE A 344 6.64 -11.41 7.86
C PHE A 344 6.63 -10.57 6.57
N SER A 345 7.25 -11.10 5.53
CA SER A 345 7.27 -10.52 4.18
C SER A 345 6.27 -11.28 3.28
N PRO A 346 5.18 -10.65 2.84
CA PRO A 346 4.19 -11.32 2.00
C PRO A 346 4.72 -11.55 0.58
N LEU A 347 4.19 -12.57 -0.09
CA LEU A 347 4.37 -12.83 -1.52
C LEU A 347 3.49 -11.91 -2.37
N ILE A 348 2.26 -11.65 -1.92
CA ILE A 348 1.38 -10.62 -2.50
C ILE A 348 2.12 -9.29 -2.48
N SER A 349 2.21 -8.65 -3.64
CA SER A 349 2.90 -7.37 -3.84
C SER A 349 4.44 -7.38 -3.64
N SER A 350 5.07 -8.55 -3.52
CA SER A 350 6.53 -8.67 -3.33
C SER A 350 7.37 -8.07 -4.47
N GLU A 351 6.79 -7.89 -5.66
CA GLU A 351 7.39 -7.15 -6.76
C GLU A 351 7.59 -5.66 -6.45
N SER A 352 6.82 -5.11 -5.50
CA SER A 352 6.89 -3.70 -5.10
C SER A 352 8.23 -3.30 -4.47
N GLN A 353 9.07 -4.26 -4.10
CA GLN A 353 10.45 -4.03 -3.67
C GLN A 353 11.35 -3.47 -4.78
N PHE A 354 10.92 -3.56 -6.05
CA PHE A 354 11.65 -2.99 -7.18
C PHE A 354 11.03 -1.66 -7.62
N PRO A 355 11.64 -0.51 -7.30
CA PRO A 355 11.13 0.78 -7.75
C PRO A 355 11.30 0.93 -9.26
N GLY A 356 10.19 1.15 -9.96
CA GLY A 356 10.19 1.46 -11.39
C GLY A 356 10.71 2.88 -11.69
N ILE A 357 10.91 3.19 -12.99
CA ILE A 357 11.47 4.47 -13.44
C ILE A 357 10.75 5.70 -12.86
N THR A 358 9.41 5.65 -12.81
CA THR A 358 8.59 6.71 -12.24
C THR A 358 8.94 7.00 -10.79
N GLN A 359 9.19 5.97 -9.97
CA GLN A 359 9.49 6.12 -8.55
C GLN A 359 10.92 6.62 -8.31
N VAL A 360 11.88 6.23 -9.15
CA VAL A 360 13.26 6.73 -9.02
C VAL A 360 13.40 8.17 -9.52
N THR A 361 12.60 8.59 -10.52
CA THR A 361 12.58 9.98 -11.02
C THR A 361 11.71 10.90 -10.17
N HIS A 362 10.63 10.38 -9.58
CA HIS A 362 9.72 11.10 -8.69
C HIS A 362 9.66 10.37 -7.34
N ARG A 363 10.68 10.62 -6.51
CA ARG A 363 10.92 9.90 -5.25
C ARG A 363 9.76 10.01 -4.25
N GLU A 364 8.98 11.08 -4.31
CA GLU A 364 7.78 11.23 -3.51
C GLU A 364 6.75 10.10 -3.76
N THR A 365 6.82 9.45 -4.93
CA THR A 365 5.94 8.32 -5.30
C THR A 365 6.46 6.95 -4.88
N LEU A 366 7.60 6.88 -4.18
CA LEU A 366 8.14 5.64 -3.63
C LEU A 366 7.09 4.95 -2.75
N ARG A 367 6.93 3.65 -2.98
CA ARG A 367 5.96 2.79 -2.27
C ARG A 367 6.37 2.59 -0.82
N LEU A 368 5.36 2.43 0.05
CA LEU A 368 5.50 1.77 1.33
C LEU A 368 5.27 0.27 1.10
N THR A 369 6.31 -0.55 1.27
CA THR A 369 6.15 -2.00 1.40
C THR A 369 5.54 -2.31 2.77
N VAL A 370 5.04 -3.53 2.97
CA VAL A 370 4.23 -3.85 4.14
C VAL A 370 4.58 -5.17 4.79
N THR A 371 4.39 -5.22 6.11
CA THR A 371 4.33 -6.45 6.90
C THR A 371 2.91 -6.57 7.47
N PRO A 372 2.10 -7.53 7.00
CA PRO A 372 0.75 -7.70 7.51
C PRO A 372 0.77 -8.23 8.96
N THR A 373 -0.06 -7.65 9.81
CA THR A 373 -0.28 -8.06 11.20
C THR A 373 -1.77 -8.21 11.51
N CYS A 374 -2.09 -9.04 12.51
CA CYS A 374 -3.45 -9.22 13.00
C CYS A 374 -3.62 -8.37 14.25
N GLU A 375 -4.50 -7.38 14.18
CA GLU A 375 -4.72 -6.44 15.28
C GLU A 375 -6.22 -6.18 15.41
N GLU A 376 -6.75 -6.36 16.62
CA GLU A 376 -8.18 -6.17 16.88
C GLU A 376 -8.57 -4.68 16.98
N ARG A 377 -7.60 -3.80 17.23
CA ARG A 377 -7.86 -2.37 17.44
C ARG A 377 -7.69 -1.60 16.13
N GLU A 378 -8.68 -0.76 15.84
CA GLU A 378 -8.64 0.20 14.74
C GLU A 378 -7.48 1.18 14.93
N ARG A 379 -6.84 1.59 13.83
CA ARG A 379 -5.79 2.61 13.85
C ARG A 379 -5.98 3.61 12.72
N LEU A 380 -5.95 4.89 13.07
CA LEU A 380 -6.00 6.01 12.15
C LEU A 380 -4.56 6.40 11.76
N ASN A 381 -4.29 6.44 10.47
CA ASN A 381 -2.97 6.67 9.90
C ASN A 381 -2.96 7.96 9.08
N LEU A 382 -2.40 9.04 9.61
CA LEU A 382 -2.18 10.27 8.85
C LEU A 382 -0.88 10.17 8.05
N LEU A 383 -0.94 10.27 6.73
CA LEU A 383 0.24 10.38 5.88
C LEU A 383 0.51 11.85 5.56
N VAL A 384 1.70 12.32 5.93
CA VAL A 384 2.16 13.69 5.68
C VAL A 384 3.58 13.71 5.12
N PRO A 385 3.92 14.65 4.24
CA PRO A 385 5.29 14.75 3.71
C PRO A 385 6.32 15.11 4.79
N THR A 386 5.97 15.96 5.75
CA THR A 386 6.86 16.46 6.80
C THR A 386 6.05 16.90 8.01
N ILE A 387 6.68 16.88 9.18
CA ILE A 387 6.19 17.50 10.42
C ILE A 387 7.17 18.54 10.98
N SER A 388 8.18 18.95 10.19
CA SER A 388 9.15 19.95 10.61
C SER A 388 8.45 21.29 10.95
N PRO A 389 8.62 21.85 12.15
CA PRO A 389 7.99 23.13 12.52
C PRO A 389 8.32 24.29 11.57
N ALA A 390 9.51 24.27 10.95
CA ALA A 390 9.92 25.25 9.95
C ALA A 390 9.06 25.16 8.68
N HIS A 391 8.64 23.95 8.30
CA HIS A 391 7.93 23.66 7.04
C HIS A 391 6.42 23.46 7.21
N ILE A 392 5.91 23.42 8.44
CA ILE A 392 4.46 23.46 8.69
C ILE A 392 3.94 24.85 8.32
N PHE A 393 3.44 24.94 7.09
CA PHE A 393 2.59 26.02 6.59
C PHE A 393 1.16 25.50 6.44
N GLY A 394 0.21 26.41 6.15
CA GLY A 394 -1.24 26.20 6.22
C GLY A 394 -1.77 24.78 5.95
N GLY A 395 -1.42 24.16 4.82
CA GLY A 395 -1.95 22.84 4.44
C GLY A 395 -1.65 21.70 5.42
N ILE A 396 -0.42 21.61 5.96
CA ILE A 396 -0.04 20.54 6.91
C ILE A 396 -0.64 20.81 8.29
N ASP A 397 -0.63 22.07 8.75
CA ASP A 397 -1.26 22.46 10.02
C ASP A 397 -2.77 22.16 10.02
N THR A 398 -3.44 22.47 8.90
CA THR A 398 -4.86 22.16 8.71
C THR A 398 -5.09 20.66 8.72
N ALA A 399 -4.28 19.89 8.00
CA ALA A 399 -4.39 18.44 7.98
C ALA A 399 -4.21 17.81 9.37
N LEU A 400 -3.23 18.27 10.16
CA LEU A 400 -3.02 17.80 11.54
C LEU A 400 -4.22 18.10 12.44
N LYS A 401 -4.79 19.31 12.36
CA LYS A 401 -5.98 19.68 13.15
C LYS A 401 -7.19 18.82 12.78
N ILE A 402 -7.51 18.73 11.50
CA ILE A 402 -8.63 17.93 10.98
C ILE A 402 -8.44 16.46 11.35
N PHE A 403 -7.23 15.92 11.23
CA PHE A 403 -6.93 14.56 11.63
C PHE A 403 -7.15 14.32 13.13
N LEU A 404 -6.74 15.24 13.99
CA LEU A 404 -6.95 15.13 15.44
C LEU A 404 -8.44 15.27 15.82
N GLU A 405 -9.22 16.05 15.08
CA GLU A 405 -10.68 16.11 15.23
C GLU A 405 -11.33 14.78 14.82
N ILE A 406 -10.93 14.19 13.69
CA ILE A 406 -11.35 12.84 13.25
C ILE A 406 -10.98 11.79 14.31
N ALA A 407 -9.76 11.84 14.85
CA ALA A 407 -9.32 10.94 15.90
C ALA A 407 -10.11 11.13 17.21
N GLY A 408 -10.52 12.36 17.54
CA GLY A 408 -11.40 12.64 18.67
C GLY A 408 -12.79 12.01 18.53
N ALA A 409 -13.28 11.84 17.31
CA ALA A 409 -14.51 11.11 17.00
C ALA A 409 -14.37 9.58 17.07
N ALA A 410 -13.14 9.06 17.18
CA ALA A 410 -12.80 7.64 17.25
C ALA A 410 -11.92 7.33 18.49
N PRO A 411 -12.43 7.53 19.72
CA PRO A 411 -11.61 7.55 20.94
C PRO A 411 -10.96 6.21 21.30
N ASN A 412 -11.41 5.10 20.72
CA ASN A 412 -10.87 3.76 20.96
C ASN A 412 -9.78 3.35 19.95
N SER A 413 -9.52 4.19 18.94
CA SER A 413 -8.58 3.91 17.86
C SER A 413 -7.17 4.38 18.23
N ASP A 414 -6.16 3.62 17.81
CA ASP A 414 -4.77 4.07 17.89
C ASP A 414 -4.51 5.13 16.81
N ILE A 415 -3.50 5.98 17.01
CA ILE A 415 -3.18 7.09 16.12
C ILE A 415 -1.73 6.95 15.68
N ARG A 416 -1.50 6.91 14.36
CA ARG A 416 -0.17 6.89 13.75
C ARG A 416 -0.02 8.02 12.74
N VAL A 417 1.04 8.82 12.86
CA VAL A 417 1.43 9.83 11.86
C VAL A 417 2.64 9.31 11.11
N ILE A 418 2.50 9.08 9.81
CA ILE A 418 3.54 8.53 8.93
C ILE A 418 4.15 9.69 8.14
N VAL A 419 5.43 9.94 8.34
CA VAL A 419 6.17 11.04 7.71
C VAL A 419 6.94 10.51 6.50
N THR A 420 6.61 10.96 5.29
CA THR A 420 7.12 10.32 4.06
C THR A 420 8.30 11.02 3.41
N GLU A 421 8.47 12.34 3.46
CA GLU A 421 9.48 13.03 2.64
C GLU A 421 10.64 13.63 3.42
N SER A 422 10.44 14.06 4.65
CA SER A 422 11.49 14.64 5.49
C SER A 422 11.64 13.84 6.77
N GLN A 423 12.90 13.59 7.16
CA GLN A 423 13.18 12.98 8.45
C GLN A 423 12.60 13.83 9.57
N VAL A 424 12.23 13.18 10.67
CA VAL A 424 11.79 13.91 11.87
C VAL A 424 12.99 14.67 12.44
N ASP A 425 12.83 15.99 12.57
CA ASP A 425 13.87 16.89 13.08
C ASP A 425 14.37 16.43 14.45
N ARG A 426 15.66 16.65 14.74
CA ARG A 426 16.29 16.32 16.03
C ARG A 426 17.08 17.50 16.58
N ASP A 427 17.09 17.62 17.90
CA ASP A 427 17.96 18.52 18.65
C ASP A 427 18.74 17.69 19.69
N GLY A 428 20.02 17.45 19.40
CA GLY A 428 20.80 16.44 20.13
C GLY A 428 20.19 15.04 19.97
N ASP A 429 19.86 14.40 21.10
CA ASP A 429 19.25 13.07 21.12
C ASP A 429 17.72 13.10 21.01
N ASP A 430 17.09 14.26 21.23
CA ASP A 430 15.63 14.42 21.29
C ASP A 430 15.02 14.76 19.92
N PHE A 431 13.77 14.34 19.70
CA PHE A 431 13.00 14.68 18.51
C PHE A 431 12.29 16.02 18.66
N VAL A 432 12.31 16.83 17.60
CA VAL A 432 11.64 18.13 17.54
C VAL A 432 10.28 17.96 16.88
N LEU A 433 9.23 17.89 17.70
CA LEU A 433 7.85 17.71 17.25
C LEU A 433 7.03 19.01 17.37
N PRO A 434 6.02 19.20 16.48
CA PRO A 434 5.01 20.24 16.68
C PRO A 434 4.28 20.07 18.01
N GLU A 435 3.79 21.15 18.60
CA GLU A 435 3.09 21.15 19.90
C GLU A 435 2.01 20.06 19.99
N VAL A 436 1.22 19.92 18.93
CA VAL A 436 0.12 18.95 18.85
C VAL A 436 0.57 17.48 18.83
N LEU A 437 1.83 17.21 18.51
CA LEU A 437 2.42 15.87 18.46
C LEU A 437 3.43 15.60 19.59
N LYS A 438 3.69 16.54 20.50
CA LYS A 438 4.70 16.39 21.57
C LYS A 438 4.52 15.16 22.46
N SER A 439 3.30 14.62 22.56
CA SER A 439 2.98 13.43 23.35
C SER A 439 3.09 12.10 22.57
N PHE A 440 3.56 12.14 21.32
CA PHE A 440 3.65 10.96 20.47
C PHE A 440 5.04 10.33 20.57
N ASP A 441 5.08 9.00 20.58
CA ASP A 441 6.32 8.24 20.53
C ASP A 441 6.83 8.19 19.09
N VAL A 442 8.08 8.62 18.86
CA VAL A 442 8.71 8.55 17.53
C VAL A 442 9.37 7.19 17.35
N GLN A 443 9.03 6.52 16.25
CA GLN A 443 9.52 5.20 15.90
C GLN A 443 10.08 5.19 14.47
N LYS A 444 10.93 4.20 14.18
CA LYS A 444 11.48 3.97 12.85
C LYS A 444 10.66 2.91 12.12
N LEU A 445 10.47 3.11 10.83
CA LEU A 445 9.93 2.10 9.92
C LEU A 445 10.71 0.78 10.05
N GLY A 446 10.01 -0.36 9.97
CA GLY A 446 10.59 -1.70 10.13
C GLY A 446 10.85 -2.14 11.58
N HIS A 447 10.92 -1.19 12.52
CA HIS A 447 11.09 -1.44 13.97
C HIS A 447 9.92 -0.90 14.80
N GLU A 448 8.76 -0.79 14.16
CA GLU A 448 7.55 -0.29 14.77
C GLU A 448 7.08 -1.21 15.91
N LYS A 449 6.54 -0.60 16.95
CA LYS A 449 5.80 -1.27 18.02
C LYS A 449 4.43 -0.62 18.12
N ARG A 450 3.40 -1.45 18.20
CA ARG A 450 2.03 -0.98 18.38
C ARG A 450 1.93 -0.07 19.61
N GLY A 451 1.40 1.13 19.41
CA GLY A 451 1.25 2.14 20.45
C GLY A 451 0.05 3.03 20.17
N HIS A 452 -0.47 3.69 21.21
CA HIS A 452 -1.68 4.52 21.12
C HIS A 452 -1.49 5.79 20.30
N ARG A 453 -0.30 6.41 20.35
CA ARG A 453 0.03 7.68 19.68
C ARG A 453 1.47 7.62 19.20
N VAL A 454 1.65 7.36 17.91
CA VAL A 454 2.98 7.11 17.32
C VAL A 454 3.23 8.03 16.14
N VAL A 455 4.46 8.53 16.02
CA VAL A 455 4.99 9.10 14.78
C VAL A 455 5.97 8.10 14.19
N VAL A 456 5.80 7.74 12.92
CA VAL A 456 6.72 6.86 12.20
C VAL A 456 7.46 7.66 11.15
N ASP A 457 8.78 7.70 11.29
CA ASP A 457 9.66 8.19 10.23
C ASP A 457 9.76 7.12 9.14
N ALA A 458 9.17 7.42 7.97
CA ALA A 458 9.12 6.52 6.82
C ALA A 458 9.98 7.01 5.65
N THR A 459 11.04 7.79 5.91
CA THR A 459 11.97 8.19 4.83
C THR A 459 12.77 7.00 4.27
N ASP A 460 12.99 5.96 5.07
CA ASP A 460 13.76 4.75 4.70
C ASP A 460 12.90 3.65 4.04
N ARG A 461 11.71 4.00 3.56
CA ARG A 461 10.70 3.10 2.94
C ARG A 461 11.13 2.31 1.69
N LEU A 462 12.35 2.53 1.20
CA LEU A 462 12.90 1.71 0.13
C LEU A 462 13.31 0.31 0.63
N TYR A 463 13.69 0.21 1.91
CA TYR A 463 14.26 -1.01 2.48
C TYR A 463 13.40 -1.60 3.58
N GLU A 464 12.73 -0.74 4.36
CA GLU A 464 11.95 -1.17 5.53
C GLU A 464 10.45 -1.19 5.24
N PRO A 465 9.73 -2.25 5.69
CA PRO A 465 8.29 -2.34 5.54
C PRO A 465 7.54 -1.57 6.63
N LEU A 466 6.32 -1.14 6.30
CA LEU A 466 5.34 -0.60 7.24
C LEU A 466 4.50 -1.73 7.84
N GLU A 467 4.32 -1.73 9.15
CA GLU A 467 3.34 -2.60 9.79
C GLU A 467 1.91 -2.23 9.35
N LEU A 468 1.15 -3.22 8.87
CA LEU A 468 -0.19 -3.02 8.31
C LEU A 468 -1.20 -4.04 8.85
N SER A 469 -2.31 -3.55 9.38
CA SER A 469 -3.42 -4.36 9.89
C SER A 469 -4.69 -4.25 9.04
N GLU A 470 -5.62 -5.20 9.21
CA GLU A 470 -6.93 -5.17 8.54
C GLU A 470 -7.76 -3.91 8.91
N ARG A 471 -7.51 -3.33 10.09
CA ARG A 471 -8.28 -2.21 10.67
C ARG A 471 -7.56 -0.86 10.60
N ASP A 472 -6.51 -0.78 9.78
CA ASP A 472 -5.87 0.49 9.48
C ASP A 472 -6.75 1.32 8.54
N ILE A 473 -7.04 2.56 8.94
CA ILE A 473 -7.73 3.59 8.15
C ILE A 473 -6.70 4.65 7.78
N PHE A 474 -6.67 5.05 6.51
CA PHE A 474 -5.68 6.01 6.00
C PHE A 474 -6.28 7.39 5.77
N VAL A 475 -5.56 8.41 6.22
CA VAL A 475 -5.84 9.83 5.99
C VAL A 475 -4.71 10.41 5.15
N ALA A 476 -5.01 10.77 3.90
CA ALA A 476 -4.06 11.33 2.96
C ALA A 476 -4.16 12.87 2.89
N THR A 477 -3.05 13.51 2.52
CA THR A 477 -2.91 14.97 2.46
C THR A 477 -2.42 15.46 1.10
N ALA A 478 -1.16 15.21 0.74
CA ALA A 478 -0.62 15.48 -0.59
C ALA A 478 -0.95 14.35 -1.57
N TRP A 479 -0.97 14.62 -2.88
CA TRP A 479 -1.34 13.62 -3.89
C TRP A 479 -0.48 12.35 -3.83
N TRP A 480 0.82 12.45 -3.57
CA TRP A 480 1.68 11.28 -3.44
C TRP A 480 1.44 10.48 -2.15
N THR A 481 0.98 11.15 -1.08
CA THR A 481 0.52 10.45 0.13
C THR A 481 -0.78 9.69 -0.13
N ALA A 482 -1.69 10.24 -0.95
CA ALA A 482 -2.89 9.55 -1.39
C ALA A 482 -2.55 8.33 -2.26
N VAL A 483 -1.59 8.45 -3.18
CA VAL A 483 -1.08 7.29 -3.95
C VAL A 483 -0.62 6.17 -3.02
N ASN A 484 0.12 6.48 -1.95
CA ASN A 484 0.54 5.47 -0.98
C ASN A 484 -0.63 4.92 -0.14
N ALA A 485 -1.54 5.77 0.35
CA ALA A 485 -2.74 5.34 1.07
C ALA A 485 -3.58 4.35 0.24
N TYR A 486 -3.80 4.63 -1.05
CA TYR A 486 -4.52 3.71 -1.93
C TYR A 486 -3.78 2.39 -2.19
N ARG A 487 -2.46 2.40 -2.27
CA ARG A 487 -1.67 1.15 -2.40
C ARG A 487 -1.77 0.30 -1.15
N LEU A 488 -1.75 0.92 0.03
CA LEU A 488 -1.96 0.22 1.31
C LEU A 488 -3.39 -0.34 1.40
N GLN A 489 -4.39 0.43 0.97
CA GLN A 489 -5.79 -0.02 0.86
C GLN A 489 -5.94 -1.19 -0.12
N ASP A 490 -5.30 -1.13 -1.29
CA ASP A 490 -5.32 -2.20 -2.29
C ASP A 490 -4.67 -3.48 -1.74
N PHE A 491 -3.58 -3.34 -0.98
CA PHE A 491 -2.98 -4.46 -0.26
C PHE A 491 -3.94 -5.05 0.79
N GLN A 492 -4.61 -4.21 1.59
CA GLN A 492 -5.59 -4.69 2.58
C GLN A 492 -6.71 -5.49 1.90
N LYS A 493 -7.26 -5.01 0.78
CA LYS A 493 -8.25 -5.77 -0.02
C LYS A 493 -7.67 -7.08 -0.58
N ALA A 494 -6.42 -7.07 -1.01
CA ALA A 494 -5.76 -8.24 -1.56
C ALA A 494 -5.51 -9.32 -0.50
N PHE A 495 -5.02 -8.93 0.69
CA PHE A 495 -4.61 -9.83 1.76
C PHE A 495 -5.75 -10.13 2.74
N PHE A 496 -6.37 -9.10 3.35
CA PHE A 496 -7.44 -9.25 4.34
C PHE A 496 -8.86 -9.35 3.74
N GLY A 497 -9.00 -9.11 2.43
CA GLY A 497 -10.28 -9.22 1.71
C GLY A 497 -11.19 -8.00 1.80
N ASN A 498 -10.87 -7.03 2.66
CA ASN A 498 -11.58 -5.76 2.77
C ASN A 498 -10.59 -4.62 3.12
N ALA A 499 -11.06 -3.38 3.00
CA ALA A 499 -10.35 -2.21 3.48
C ALA A 499 -11.33 -1.05 3.71
N ALA A 500 -11.00 -0.18 4.66
CA ALA A 500 -11.70 1.07 4.85
C ALA A 500 -11.47 2.04 3.67
N ARG A 501 -12.39 3.00 3.46
CA ARG A 501 -12.16 4.10 2.51
C ARG A 501 -11.00 4.98 2.99
N VAL A 502 -10.21 5.49 2.05
CA VAL A 502 -9.19 6.51 2.32
C VAL A 502 -9.89 7.83 2.58
N ILE A 503 -9.62 8.47 3.71
CA ILE A 503 -10.01 9.86 3.93
C ILE A 503 -8.98 10.73 3.23
N TYR A 504 -9.39 11.50 2.23
CA TYR A 504 -8.46 12.35 1.48
C TYR A 504 -8.76 13.83 1.73
N ILE A 505 -7.86 14.50 2.46
CA ILE A 505 -7.93 15.94 2.73
C ILE A 505 -7.32 16.69 1.54
N ILE A 506 -8.16 17.09 0.59
CA ILE A 506 -7.77 17.73 -0.65
C ILE A 506 -7.66 19.24 -0.41
N GLN A 507 -6.43 19.74 -0.38
CA GLN A 507 -6.10 21.13 -0.03
C GLN A 507 -6.07 22.08 -1.22
N ASP A 508 -5.90 21.54 -2.42
CA ASP A 508 -5.83 22.30 -3.67
C ASP A 508 -6.04 21.34 -4.86
N PHE A 509 -6.13 21.87 -6.06
CA PHE A 509 -5.99 21.10 -7.29
C PHE A 509 -4.49 20.87 -7.58
N GLU A 510 -3.91 19.86 -6.93
CA GLU A 510 -2.47 19.58 -6.98
C GLU A 510 -1.90 19.23 -8.37
N PRO A 511 -2.65 18.69 -9.36
CA PRO A 511 -2.16 18.58 -10.73
C PRO A 511 -1.72 19.93 -11.31
N GLY A 512 -2.40 21.02 -10.92
CA GLY A 512 -2.08 22.39 -11.33
C GLY A 512 -0.73 22.90 -10.83
N PHE A 513 -0.04 22.18 -9.93
CA PHE A 513 1.32 22.52 -9.51
C PHE A 513 2.37 22.19 -10.59
N TYR A 514 1.96 21.49 -11.65
CA TYR A 514 2.83 21.02 -12.71
C TYR A 514 2.23 21.38 -14.08
N GLY A 515 3.10 21.64 -15.06
CA GLY A 515 2.69 21.53 -16.47
C GLY A 515 2.32 20.07 -16.80
N TRP A 516 1.63 19.85 -17.93
CA TRP A 516 1.27 18.50 -18.38
C TRP A 516 2.48 17.58 -18.42
N SER A 517 2.45 16.57 -17.56
CA SER A 517 3.60 15.72 -17.24
C SER A 517 3.15 14.46 -16.50
N THR A 518 4.09 13.56 -16.21
CA THR A 518 3.83 12.39 -15.37
C THR A 518 3.29 12.78 -13.99
N LYS A 519 3.82 13.82 -13.34
CA LYS A 519 3.32 14.26 -12.03
C LYS A 519 1.89 14.78 -12.11
N TYR A 520 1.56 15.55 -13.15
CA TYR A 520 0.19 15.97 -13.41
C TYR A 520 -0.75 14.76 -13.50
N ALA A 521 -0.41 13.77 -14.34
CA ALA A 521 -1.27 12.60 -14.56
C ALA A 521 -1.41 11.73 -13.31
N LEU A 522 -0.34 11.56 -12.53
CA LEU A 522 -0.39 10.79 -11.28
C LEU A 522 -1.20 11.49 -10.19
N ALA A 523 -1.07 12.81 -10.06
CA ALA A 523 -1.88 13.60 -9.13
C ALA A 523 -3.37 13.53 -9.52
N ASP A 524 -3.69 13.72 -10.81
CA ASP A 524 -5.06 13.66 -11.33
C ASP A 524 -5.72 12.29 -11.09
N ALA A 525 -4.96 11.21 -11.25
CA ALA A 525 -5.46 9.85 -11.02
C ALA A 525 -5.93 9.62 -9.57
N THR A 526 -5.39 10.35 -8.58
CA THR A 526 -5.80 10.20 -7.18
C THR A 526 -7.23 10.66 -6.90
N TYR A 527 -7.75 11.58 -7.72
CA TYR A 527 -9.11 12.12 -7.60
C TYR A 527 -10.16 11.25 -8.31
N ARG A 528 -9.73 10.20 -9.02
CA ARG A 528 -10.61 9.30 -9.79
C ARG A 528 -10.95 8.00 -9.05
N ARG A 529 -10.64 7.91 -7.76
CA ARG A 529 -10.95 6.74 -6.90
C ARG A 529 -12.17 7.03 -6.02
N ASP A 530 -13.30 7.32 -6.65
CA ASP A 530 -14.54 7.76 -6.02
C ASP A 530 -15.06 6.81 -4.93
N ASP A 531 -15.23 5.52 -5.25
CA ASP A 531 -15.79 4.50 -4.35
C ASP A 531 -14.89 4.21 -3.14
N ASP A 532 -13.60 4.50 -3.28
CA ASP A 532 -12.55 4.22 -2.31
C ASP A 532 -12.26 5.40 -1.37
N THR A 533 -12.94 6.53 -1.55
CA THR A 533 -12.53 7.81 -0.96
C THR A 533 -13.64 8.54 -0.23
N VAL A 534 -13.29 9.08 0.94
CA VAL A 534 -14.03 10.15 1.61
C VAL A 534 -13.28 11.45 1.37
N ALA A 535 -13.78 12.29 0.45
CA ALA A 535 -13.10 13.51 0.03
C ALA A 535 -13.44 14.68 0.95
N ILE A 536 -12.43 15.30 1.57
CA ILE A 536 -12.58 16.51 2.38
C ILE A 536 -11.95 17.67 1.61
N PHE A 537 -12.77 18.53 1.03
CA PHE A 537 -12.30 19.67 0.26
C PHE A 537 -12.05 20.87 1.15
N ASN A 538 -10.83 21.41 1.12
CA ASN A 538 -10.56 22.74 1.59
C ASN A 538 -10.47 23.63 0.36
N SER A 539 -11.45 24.47 0.00
CA SER A 539 -12.63 24.99 0.71
C SER A 539 -13.83 25.00 -0.26
N GLU A 540 -14.87 25.81 -0.03
CA GLU A 540 -16.08 25.82 -0.88
C GLU A 540 -15.81 26.07 -2.38
N GLU A 541 -14.87 26.95 -2.72
CA GLU A 541 -14.48 27.22 -4.09
C GLU A 541 -13.79 26.00 -4.72
N LEU A 542 -12.90 25.34 -3.97
CA LEU A 542 -12.27 24.10 -4.43
C LEU A 542 -13.31 22.99 -4.58
N ALA A 543 -14.24 22.86 -3.64
CA ALA A 543 -15.29 21.86 -3.71
C ALA A 543 -16.16 22.05 -4.97
N THR A 544 -16.54 23.29 -5.28
CA THR A 544 -17.26 23.65 -6.51
C THR A 544 -16.46 23.31 -7.76
N TYR A 545 -15.16 23.60 -7.76
CA TYR A 545 -14.27 23.25 -8.87
C TYR A 545 -14.18 21.73 -9.05
N MET A 546 -13.99 20.99 -7.97
CA MET A 546 -13.82 19.53 -8.00
C MET A 546 -15.09 18.83 -8.49
N GLU A 547 -16.27 19.29 -8.11
CA GLU A 547 -17.56 18.74 -8.56
C GLU A 547 -17.80 18.89 -10.07
N LYS A 548 -17.12 19.82 -10.74
CA LYS A 548 -17.19 19.97 -12.20
C LYS A 548 -16.52 18.81 -12.93
N TYR A 549 -15.51 18.18 -12.32
CA TYR A 549 -14.63 17.22 -12.99
C TYR A 549 -14.59 15.83 -12.34
N TYR A 550 -14.89 15.73 -11.04
CA TYR A 550 -14.79 14.50 -10.25
C TYR A 550 -16.06 14.30 -9.42
N HIS A 551 -16.53 13.06 -9.33
CA HIS A 551 -17.79 12.73 -8.65
C HIS A 551 -17.54 11.87 -7.41
N HIS A 552 -17.18 12.51 -6.30
CA HIS A 552 -17.03 11.81 -5.02
C HIS A 552 -18.40 11.65 -4.34
N GLN A 553 -18.80 10.41 -4.05
CA GLN A 553 -20.06 10.14 -3.36
C GLN A 553 -20.00 10.50 -1.87
N LYS A 554 -18.85 10.29 -1.23
CA LYS A 554 -18.60 10.61 0.16
C LYS A 554 -17.70 11.84 0.22
N LYS A 555 -18.25 12.96 0.65
CA LYS A 555 -17.56 14.24 0.62
C LYS A 555 -18.02 15.18 1.72
N ALA A 556 -17.11 16.04 2.14
CA ALA A 556 -17.36 17.16 3.03
C ALA A 556 -16.52 18.36 2.60
N VAL A 557 -16.90 19.55 3.06
CA VAL A 557 -16.17 20.79 2.79
C VAL A 557 -15.74 21.46 4.09
N ILE A 558 -14.51 21.95 4.14
CA ILE A 558 -13.99 22.76 5.24
C ILE A 558 -14.29 24.23 4.92
N PRO A 559 -15.20 24.90 5.64
CA PRO A 559 -15.48 26.31 5.42
C PRO A 559 -14.34 27.19 5.96
N TYR A 560 -14.22 28.41 5.45
CA TYR A 560 -13.27 29.38 6.02
C TYR A 560 -13.64 29.74 7.46
N ARG A 561 -12.65 29.68 8.35
CA ARG A 561 -12.75 30.20 9.72
C ARG A 561 -11.49 31.01 10.04
N PRO A 562 -11.62 32.21 10.66
CA PRO A 562 -10.46 32.98 11.09
C PRO A 562 -9.58 32.17 12.06
N ASN A 563 -8.27 32.30 11.94
CA ASN A 563 -7.36 31.69 12.89
C ASN A 563 -7.58 32.29 14.29
N ALA A 564 -7.89 31.45 15.28
CA ALA A 564 -8.23 31.92 16.64
C ALA A 564 -7.14 32.79 17.29
N LYS A 565 -5.85 32.51 17.03
CA LYS A 565 -4.75 33.32 17.58
C LYS A 565 -4.68 34.69 16.90
N ILE A 566 -4.95 34.76 15.60
CA ILE A 566 -5.03 36.03 14.87
C ILE A 566 -6.23 36.81 15.40
N ASP A 567 -7.42 36.20 15.46
CA ASP A 567 -8.64 36.85 15.94
C ASP A 567 -8.50 37.45 17.34
N ALA A 568 -7.85 36.71 18.25
CA ALA A 568 -7.59 37.17 19.61
C ALA A 568 -6.57 38.33 19.68
N SER A 569 -5.68 38.44 18.70
CA SER A 569 -4.59 39.43 18.67
C SER A 569 -4.89 40.67 17.84
N LEU A 570 -5.99 40.67 17.07
CA LEU A 570 -6.40 41.85 16.29
C LEU A 570 -6.79 43.00 17.22
N ASN A 571 -6.27 44.19 16.94
CA ASN A 571 -6.48 45.39 17.73
C ASN A 571 -7.48 46.34 17.04
N SER A 572 -8.70 46.46 17.60
CA SER A 572 -9.74 47.35 17.07
C SER A 572 -9.43 48.84 17.23
N ASP A 573 -8.57 49.18 18.18
CA ASP A 573 -8.21 50.58 18.46
C ASP A 573 -7.08 51.08 17.56
N ALA A 574 -6.45 50.19 16.78
CA ALA A 574 -5.37 50.52 15.87
C ALA A 574 -5.84 51.51 14.79
N VAL A 575 -5.01 52.53 14.56
CA VAL A 575 -5.23 53.50 13.48
C VAL A 575 -4.61 52.97 12.19
N ARG A 576 -5.35 53.06 11.09
CA ARG A 576 -4.87 52.63 9.78
C ARG A 576 -3.72 53.49 9.28
N GLU A 577 -2.64 52.85 8.87
CA GLU A 577 -1.44 53.45 8.32
C GLU A 577 -1.38 53.26 6.79
N LYS A 578 -0.51 54.05 6.13
CA LYS A 578 -0.14 53.88 4.72
C LYS A 578 0.75 52.65 4.53
N ILE A 579 0.20 51.48 4.75
CA ILE A 579 0.87 50.18 4.63
C ILE A 579 0.16 49.33 3.58
N ILE A 580 0.94 48.81 2.63
CA ILE A 580 0.55 47.76 1.69
C ILE A 580 1.13 46.43 2.19
N LEU A 581 0.29 45.42 2.37
CA LEU A 581 0.74 44.04 2.60
C LEU A 581 0.79 43.30 1.28
N PHE A 582 1.91 42.67 0.96
CA PHE A 582 2.03 41.79 -0.19
C PHE A 582 2.35 40.37 0.29
N TYR A 583 1.43 39.44 0.07
CA TYR A 583 1.68 38.02 0.32
C TYR A 583 2.59 37.46 -0.75
N SER A 584 3.89 37.41 -0.43
CA SER A 584 4.98 37.27 -1.39
C SER A 584 5.73 35.97 -1.11
N ARG A 585 5.36 34.89 -1.80
CA ARG A 585 5.98 33.56 -1.66
C ARG A 585 6.62 33.09 -2.95
N PRO A 586 7.91 33.36 -3.16
CA PRO A 586 8.58 32.96 -4.39
C PRO A 586 8.65 31.45 -4.63
N SER A 587 8.67 30.63 -3.57
CA SER A 587 8.64 29.17 -3.71
C SER A 587 7.27 28.63 -4.16
N ALA A 588 6.19 29.37 -3.88
CA ALA A 588 4.84 28.99 -4.22
C ALA A 588 4.41 29.71 -5.50
N VAL A 589 4.76 29.15 -6.67
CA VAL A 589 4.55 29.76 -8.00
C VAL A 589 3.11 30.25 -8.24
N ARG A 590 2.11 29.60 -7.65
CA ARG A 590 0.70 29.99 -7.70
C ARG A 590 0.40 31.35 -7.03
N ASN A 591 1.30 31.89 -6.21
CA ASN A 591 1.17 33.20 -5.58
C ASN A 591 1.67 34.34 -6.48
N CYS A 592 2.15 34.05 -7.69
CA CYS A 592 2.50 35.04 -8.71
C CYS A 592 3.43 36.15 -8.19
N PHE A 593 4.49 35.75 -7.50
CA PHE A 593 5.45 36.65 -6.88
C PHE A 593 5.98 37.70 -7.86
N GLU A 594 6.39 37.26 -9.05
CA GLU A 594 6.97 38.10 -10.10
C GLU A 594 5.98 39.18 -10.58
N ALA A 595 4.75 38.78 -10.92
CA ALA A 595 3.71 39.71 -11.37
C ALA A 595 3.35 40.72 -10.28
N GLY A 596 3.30 40.29 -9.01
CA GLY A 596 3.06 41.19 -7.87
C GLY A 596 4.17 42.23 -7.67
N ILE A 597 5.44 41.82 -7.79
CA ILE A 597 6.59 42.74 -7.74
C ILE A 597 6.54 43.75 -8.90
N ASP A 598 6.29 43.29 -10.12
CA ASP A 598 6.24 44.16 -11.30
C ASP A 598 5.05 45.13 -11.24
N GLY A 599 3.89 44.69 -10.72
CA GLY A 599 2.73 45.56 -10.49
C GLY A 599 3.01 46.67 -9.47
N LEU A 600 3.69 46.35 -8.36
CA LEU A 600 4.14 47.35 -7.37
C LEU A 600 5.13 48.35 -7.98
N HIS A 601 6.06 47.87 -8.80
CA HIS A 601 6.99 48.74 -9.55
C HIS A 601 6.26 49.68 -10.50
N LEU A 602 5.30 49.14 -11.26
CA LEU A 602 4.55 49.91 -12.24
C LEU A 602 3.67 50.97 -11.57
N TRP A 603 2.95 50.62 -10.50
CA TRP A 603 2.19 51.59 -9.70
C TRP A 603 3.08 52.72 -9.19
N ARG A 604 4.25 52.38 -8.63
CA ARG A 604 5.21 53.39 -8.16
C ARG A 604 5.75 54.27 -9.29
N ARG A 605 6.02 53.72 -10.47
CA ARG A 605 6.47 54.51 -11.63
C ARG A 605 5.40 55.49 -12.10
N ARG A 606 4.12 55.10 -12.03
CA ARG A 606 2.97 55.96 -12.34
C ARG A 606 2.75 57.02 -11.25
N ASN A 607 2.99 56.67 -9.98
CA ASN A 607 2.64 57.50 -8.82
C ASN A 607 3.81 57.69 -7.82
N PRO A 608 4.96 58.27 -8.23
CA PRO A 608 6.17 58.25 -7.42
C PRO A 608 6.05 59.00 -6.08
N THR A 609 5.35 60.13 -6.04
CA THR A 609 5.16 60.92 -4.81
C THR A 609 4.22 60.23 -3.82
N GLN A 610 3.11 59.67 -4.32
CA GLN A 610 2.19 58.91 -3.46
C GLN A 610 2.88 57.66 -2.94
N ALA A 611 3.50 56.87 -3.82
CA ALA A 611 4.18 55.63 -3.45
C ALA A 611 5.30 55.84 -2.42
N ALA A 612 6.02 56.97 -2.45
CA ALA A 612 7.04 57.29 -1.45
C ALA A 612 6.50 57.44 -0.02
N ALA A 613 5.20 57.76 0.14
CA ALA A 613 4.55 57.88 1.44
C ALA A 613 4.01 56.55 1.99
N TRP A 614 4.02 55.48 1.18
CA TRP A 614 3.53 54.15 1.56
C TRP A 614 4.67 53.20 1.90
N LYS A 615 4.47 52.35 2.91
CA LYS A 615 5.37 51.25 3.28
C LYS A 615 4.84 49.95 2.68
N ILE A 616 5.71 49.11 2.12
CA ILE A 616 5.32 47.81 1.58
C ILE A 616 5.91 46.71 2.46
N TYR A 617 5.07 45.83 2.98
CA TYR A 617 5.49 44.67 3.76
C TYR A 617 5.29 43.39 2.93
N CYS A 618 6.39 42.73 2.61
CA CYS A 618 6.42 41.45 1.94
C CYS A 618 6.36 40.34 3.01
N ILE A 619 5.23 39.63 3.07
CA ILE A 619 4.90 38.66 4.12
C ILE A 619 4.80 37.23 3.55
N GLY A 620 5.01 36.22 4.39
CA GLY A 620 4.81 34.80 4.07
C GLY A 620 6.11 34.00 3.92
N GLU A 621 7.02 34.45 3.07
CA GLU A 621 8.31 33.77 2.81
C GLU A 621 9.43 34.81 2.69
N ALA A 622 10.57 34.52 3.31
CA ALA A 622 11.75 35.39 3.21
C ALA A 622 12.43 35.18 1.86
N PHE A 623 12.96 36.25 1.27
CA PHE A 623 13.69 36.17 0.01
C PHE A 623 14.77 37.25 -0.08
N GLU A 624 15.72 37.06 -0.99
CA GLU A 624 16.81 38.00 -1.18
C GLU A 624 16.32 39.35 -1.73
N LYS A 625 16.76 40.44 -1.11
CA LYS A 625 16.31 41.81 -1.43
C LYS A 625 16.43 42.16 -2.92
N HIS A 626 17.43 41.63 -3.62
CA HIS A 626 17.63 41.89 -5.05
C HIS A 626 16.44 41.44 -5.91
N ARG A 627 15.66 40.43 -5.46
CA ARG A 627 14.46 39.94 -6.17
C ARG A 627 13.30 40.94 -6.16
N ALA A 628 13.31 41.93 -5.27
CA ALA A 628 12.37 43.03 -5.31
C ALA A 628 12.80 44.17 -6.26
N GLY A 629 13.95 44.03 -6.93
CA GLY A 629 14.50 45.05 -7.81
C GLY A 629 14.75 46.38 -7.10
N HIS A 630 14.32 47.49 -7.73
CA HIS A 630 14.51 48.84 -7.21
C HIS A 630 13.46 49.33 -6.20
N LEU A 631 12.61 48.46 -5.64
CA LEU A 631 11.69 48.84 -4.56
C LEU A 631 12.51 49.14 -3.30
N TYR A 632 12.55 50.41 -2.87
CA TYR A 632 13.36 50.83 -1.71
C TYR A 632 12.56 50.94 -0.39
N ASN A 633 11.24 51.05 -0.46
CA ASN A 633 10.31 51.20 0.66
C ASN A 633 9.69 49.85 1.08
N ILE A 634 10.43 48.76 0.95
CA ILE A 634 9.98 47.41 1.28
C ILE A 634 10.58 46.89 2.60
N THR A 635 9.79 46.11 3.32
CA THR A 635 10.22 45.28 4.46
C THR A 635 9.90 43.83 4.16
N ILE A 636 10.93 42.98 4.08
CA ILE A 636 10.78 41.54 3.86
C ILE A 636 10.75 40.88 5.24
N THR A 637 9.58 40.43 5.65
CA THR A 637 9.36 39.87 7.00
C THR A 637 9.48 38.35 7.03
N GLY A 638 9.20 37.69 5.90
CA GLY A 638 9.09 36.23 5.84
C GLY A 638 7.91 35.68 6.64
N LYS A 639 8.10 34.51 7.25
CA LYS A 639 7.10 33.90 8.14
C LYS A 639 7.17 34.58 9.50
N MET A 640 6.11 35.30 9.87
CA MET A 640 6.01 35.99 11.16
C MET A 640 5.32 35.13 12.22
N PRO A 641 5.63 35.35 13.52
CA PRO A 641 4.74 34.96 14.60
C PRO A 641 3.32 35.50 14.39
N LEU A 642 2.30 34.73 14.79
CA LEU A 642 0.90 35.09 14.53
C LEU A 642 0.47 36.40 15.22
N ALA A 643 1.05 36.74 16.37
CA ALA A 643 0.77 37.99 17.07
C ALA A 643 1.30 39.21 16.28
N ASP A 644 2.54 39.13 15.77
CA ASP A 644 3.14 40.19 14.95
C ASP A 644 2.41 40.36 13.62
N TYR A 645 1.96 39.24 13.03
CA TYR A 645 1.11 39.27 11.85
C TYR A 645 -0.23 39.96 12.13
N ALA A 646 -0.89 39.67 13.26
CA ALA A 646 -2.14 40.30 13.65
C ALA A 646 -1.99 41.81 13.95
N ASP A 647 -0.89 42.24 14.57
CA ASP A 647 -0.58 43.67 14.72
C ASP A 647 -0.48 44.36 13.35
N LEU A 648 0.28 43.76 12.43
CA LEU A 648 0.45 44.30 11.10
C LEU A 648 -0.88 44.36 10.33
N LEU A 649 -1.71 43.31 10.44
CA LEU A 649 -3.07 43.29 9.88
C LEU A 649 -3.96 44.40 10.45
N SER A 650 -3.81 44.74 11.74
CA SER A 650 -4.60 45.77 12.41
C SER A 650 -4.26 47.18 11.93
N ARG A 651 -3.03 47.41 11.45
CA ARG A 651 -2.54 48.73 11.01
C ARG A 651 -2.56 48.92 9.50
N ALA A 652 -2.49 47.85 8.72
CA ALA A 652 -2.41 47.94 7.26
C ALA A 652 -3.69 48.43 6.59
N SER A 653 -3.59 49.09 5.43
CA SER A 653 -4.76 49.64 4.73
C SER A 653 -5.09 48.92 3.42
N VAL A 654 -4.05 48.49 2.69
CA VAL A 654 -4.19 47.80 1.40
C VAL A 654 -3.45 46.46 1.45
N GLY A 655 -4.02 45.43 0.84
CA GLY A 655 -3.45 44.09 0.74
C GLY A 655 -3.40 43.61 -0.70
N LEU A 656 -2.36 42.87 -1.07
CA LEU A 656 -2.20 42.15 -2.33
C LEU A 656 -1.89 40.69 -2.00
N SER A 657 -2.77 39.79 -2.40
CA SER A 657 -2.57 38.34 -2.23
C SER A 657 -3.19 37.59 -3.40
N LEU A 658 -2.32 37.06 -4.27
CA LEU A 658 -2.70 36.37 -5.49
C LEU A 658 -2.66 34.84 -5.29
N MET A 659 -3.52 34.14 -6.01
CA MET A 659 -3.66 32.68 -5.97
C MET A 659 -4.20 32.16 -7.31
N ILE A 660 -3.33 31.64 -8.16
CA ILE A 660 -3.69 30.91 -9.39
C ILE A 660 -4.07 29.47 -9.03
N SER A 661 -5.30 29.33 -8.56
CA SER A 661 -5.92 28.06 -8.15
C SER A 661 -7.39 28.32 -7.80
N PRO A 662 -8.28 27.31 -7.89
CA PRO A 662 -9.65 27.44 -7.38
C PRO A 662 -9.71 27.70 -5.87
N HIS A 663 -8.67 27.35 -5.11
CA HIS A 663 -8.59 27.62 -3.67
C HIS A 663 -8.52 29.15 -3.41
N PRO A 664 -9.22 29.67 -2.38
CA PRO A 664 -9.24 31.11 -2.05
C PRO A 664 -7.91 31.62 -1.51
N SER A 665 -7.14 30.74 -0.86
CA SER A 665 -6.03 31.04 0.05
C SER A 665 -6.50 31.76 1.31
N TYR A 666 -5.77 31.60 2.42
CA TYR A 666 -6.12 32.21 3.69
C TYR A 666 -5.79 33.71 3.78
N PRO A 667 -4.62 34.20 3.32
CA PRO A 667 -4.25 35.61 3.48
C PRO A 667 -5.26 36.64 2.94
N PRO A 668 -5.88 36.50 1.75
CA PRO A 668 -6.82 37.51 1.29
C PRO A 668 -8.08 37.58 2.16
N LEU A 669 -8.54 36.43 2.68
CA LEU A 669 -9.68 36.37 3.59
C LEU A 669 -9.33 36.94 4.97
N GLU A 670 -8.13 36.67 5.49
CA GLU A 670 -7.62 37.24 6.74
C GLU A 670 -7.43 38.75 6.66
N MET A 671 -6.92 39.27 5.53
CA MET A 671 -6.77 40.70 5.29
C MET A 671 -8.14 41.40 5.30
N ALA A 672 -9.11 40.86 4.55
CA ALA A 672 -10.47 41.40 4.53
C ALA A 672 -11.17 41.30 5.90
N TYR A 673 -11.02 40.16 6.60
CA TYR A 673 -11.51 39.99 7.97
C TYR A 673 -10.93 41.07 8.89
N ALA A 674 -9.64 41.34 8.76
CA ALA A 674 -8.95 42.39 9.50
C ALA A 674 -9.29 43.81 9.01
N GLY A 675 -10.16 44.03 8.02
CA GLY A 675 -10.60 45.35 7.57
C GLY A 675 -9.73 46.00 6.49
N ILE A 676 -8.84 45.23 5.86
CA ILE A 676 -7.94 45.69 4.80
C ILE A 676 -8.65 45.62 3.44
N ARG A 677 -8.47 46.66 2.62
CA ARG A 677 -8.87 46.62 1.21
C ARG A 677 -7.95 45.68 0.44
N THR A 678 -8.47 44.52 0.08
CA THR A 678 -7.67 43.38 -0.37
C THR A 678 -7.84 43.16 -1.86
N ILE A 679 -6.70 43.05 -2.55
CA ILE A 679 -6.60 42.74 -3.97
C ILE A 679 -6.20 41.28 -4.10
N THR A 680 -6.99 40.54 -4.86
CA THR A 680 -6.74 39.15 -5.24
C THR A 680 -7.17 38.94 -6.69
N ASN A 681 -7.22 37.69 -7.16
CA ASN A 681 -7.61 37.36 -8.52
C ASN A 681 -8.76 36.35 -8.57
N SER A 682 -9.59 36.49 -9.61
CA SER A 682 -10.52 35.47 -10.07
C SER A 682 -9.76 34.26 -10.62
N TYR A 683 -10.36 33.06 -10.54
CA TYR A 683 -9.83 31.87 -11.21
C TYR A 683 -10.93 30.84 -11.41
N GLU A 684 -11.32 30.58 -12.67
CA GLU A 684 -12.43 29.65 -13.01
C GLU A 684 -13.71 29.99 -12.22
N CYS A 685 -14.07 29.18 -11.22
CA CYS A 685 -15.26 29.39 -10.38
C CYS A 685 -15.02 30.25 -9.14
N LYS A 686 -13.78 30.69 -8.88
CA LYS A 686 -13.43 31.51 -7.73
C LYS A 686 -13.57 33.01 -8.06
N ASN A 687 -14.41 33.69 -7.29
CA ASN A 687 -14.43 35.16 -7.17
C ASN A 687 -14.61 35.53 -5.68
N LEU A 688 -13.58 36.11 -5.06
CA LEU A 688 -13.60 36.39 -3.62
C LEU A 688 -14.31 37.69 -3.25
N SER A 689 -14.73 38.50 -4.23
CA SER A 689 -15.59 39.66 -3.96
C SER A 689 -16.99 39.23 -3.49
N GLU A 690 -17.39 37.98 -3.75
CA GLU A 690 -18.61 37.39 -3.19
C GLU A 690 -18.50 37.16 -1.67
N ARG A 691 -17.29 36.89 -1.17
CA ARG A 691 -16.99 36.63 0.24
C ARG A 691 -17.02 37.91 1.09
N SER A 692 -16.57 39.04 0.54
CA SER A 692 -16.51 40.32 1.27
C SER A 692 -16.40 41.51 0.32
N ASP A 693 -17.08 42.61 0.65
CA ASP A 693 -17.05 43.87 -0.12
C ASP A 693 -15.69 44.60 0.02
N LEU A 694 -14.82 44.13 0.93
CA LEU A 694 -13.44 44.60 1.07
C LEU A 694 -12.46 43.93 0.10
N ILE A 695 -12.91 42.89 -0.63
CA ILE A 695 -12.08 42.16 -1.57
C ILE A 695 -12.44 42.56 -3.00
N ILE A 696 -11.42 42.88 -3.79
CA ILE A 696 -11.54 42.95 -5.25
C ILE A 696 -10.79 41.78 -5.88
N SER A 697 -11.46 41.10 -6.81
CA SER A 697 -10.87 40.01 -7.61
C SER A 697 -10.62 40.52 -9.02
N ILE A 698 -9.36 40.67 -9.41
CA ILE A 698 -8.98 41.03 -10.78
C ILE A 698 -9.11 39.81 -11.70
N ASP A 699 -9.46 40.02 -12.96
CA ASP A 699 -9.68 38.92 -13.91
C ASP A 699 -8.37 38.41 -14.51
N SER A 700 -7.40 39.28 -14.76
CA SER A 700 -6.09 38.90 -15.29
C SER A 700 -4.96 39.26 -14.32
N VAL A 701 -4.11 38.28 -14.01
CA VAL A 701 -2.92 38.51 -13.20
C VAL A 701 -1.79 39.04 -14.08
N THR A 702 -1.84 40.33 -14.39
CA THR A 702 -0.80 41.07 -15.12
C THR A 702 -0.26 42.21 -14.26
N PRO A 703 1.02 42.63 -14.45
CA PRO A 703 1.55 43.80 -13.76
C PRO A 703 0.68 45.06 -13.92
N GLU A 704 0.07 45.26 -15.09
CA GLU A 704 -0.79 46.39 -15.41
C GLU A 704 -2.07 46.41 -14.57
N GLU A 705 -2.83 45.30 -14.56
CA GLU A 705 -4.07 45.21 -13.78
C GLU A 705 -3.79 45.26 -12.27
N ILE A 706 -2.69 44.64 -11.82
CA ILE A 706 -2.25 44.73 -10.42
C ILE A 706 -1.95 46.19 -10.05
N ALA A 707 -1.22 46.92 -10.89
CA ALA A 707 -0.86 48.31 -10.62
C ALA A 707 -2.11 49.22 -10.55
N GLU A 708 -3.07 49.01 -11.45
CA GLU A 708 -4.34 49.75 -11.48
C GLU A 708 -5.20 49.45 -10.26
N ALA A 709 -5.28 48.18 -9.86
CA ALA A 709 -5.98 47.78 -8.64
C ALA A 709 -5.34 48.39 -7.39
N ILE A 710 -4.00 48.38 -7.30
CA ILE A 710 -3.26 49.02 -6.18
C ILE A 710 -3.57 50.52 -6.15
N GLU A 711 -3.46 51.20 -7.29
CA GLU A 711 -3.74 52.63 -7.40
C GLU A 711 -5.15 52.97 -6.91
N ALA A 712 -6.15 52.23 -7.38
CA ALA A 712 -7.54 52.41 -6.98
C ALA A 712 -7.73 52.20 -5.47
N GLN A 713 -7.23 51.09 -4.91
CA GLN A 713 -7.41 50.80 -3.48
C GLN A 713 -6.62 51.75 -2.58
N VAL A 714 -5.43 52.19 -3.00
CA VAL A 714 -4.65 53.21 -2.30
C VAL A 714 -5.41 54.53 -2.26
N ASN A 715 -5.94 55.01 -3.40
CA ASN A 715 -6.70 56.25 -3.46
C ASN A 715 -7.92 56.22 -2.54
N ILE A 716 -8.64 55.10 -2.52
CA ILE A 716 -9.79 54.93 -1.61
C ILE A 716 -9.32 54.89 -0.15
N ALA A 717 -8.25 54.15 0.15
CA ALA A 717 -7.71 54.01 1.50
C ALA A 717 -7.25 55.36 2.08
N GLU A 718 -6.59 56.23 1.30
CA GLU A 718 -6.17 57.56 1.76
C GLU A 718 -7.36 58.45 2.13
N GLN A 719 -8.48 58.33 1.41
CA GLN A 719 -9.67 59.14 1.64
C GLN A 719 -10.53 58.61 2.81
N GLN A 720 -10.60 57.28 2.95
CA GLN A 720 -11.61 56.62 3.77
C GLN A 720 -11.04 55.97 5.04
N MET A 721 -9.79 55.48 5.00
CA MET A 721 -9.24 54.58 6.02
C MET A 721 -8.06 55.20 6.78
N VAL A 722 -7.05 55.68 6.06
CA VAL A 722 -5.78 56.13 6.66
C VAL A 722 -6.01 57.24 7.69
N GLY A 723 -5.37 57.10 8.84
CA GLY A 723 -5.51 58.04 9.97
C GLY A 723 -6.79 57.87 10.77
N ARG A 724 -7.60 56.84 10.49
CA ARG A 724 -8.83 56.52 11.21
C ARG A 724 -8.77 55.10 11.78
N GLN A 725 -9.55 54.85 12.82
CA GLN A 725 -9.93 53.50 13.20
C GLN A 725 -10.91 52.94 12.17
N SER A 726 -10.88 51.64 11.94
CA SER A 726 -11.78 50.96 11.01
C SER A 726 -12.28 49.67 11.64
N ALA A 727 -13.46 49.21 11.24
CA ALA A 727 -13.97 47.93 11.67
C ALA A 727 -12.98 46.80 11.32
N ILE A 728 -12.67 45.98 12.33
CA ILE A 728 -11.97 44.71 12.20
C ILE A 728 -12.96 43.59 12.51
N LYS A 729 -12.59 42.34 12.25
CA LYS A 729 -13.48 41.16 12.38
C LYS A 729 -14.71 41.25 11.46
N ASN A 730 -14.48 41.75 10.24
CA ASN A 730 -15.52 41.89 9.23
C ASN A 730 -16.02 40.50 8.78
N PRO A 731 -17.32 40.30 8.57
CA PRO A 731 -17.84 38.99 8.19
C PRO A 731 -17.30 38.56 6.83
N ILE A 732 -16.84 37.30 6.76
CA ILE A 732 -16.51 36.61 5.51
C ILE A 732 -17.65 35.63 5.24
N ARG A 733 -18.35 35.81 4.11
CA ARG A 733 -19.57 35.05 3.78
C ARG A 733 -19.21 33.61 3.39
N ASP A 734 -19.98 32.63 3.87
CA ASP A 734 -19.90 31.24 3.40
C ASP A 734 -20.52 31.13 1.98
N LEU A 735 -19.99 30.24 1.13
CA LEU A 735 -20.53 30.00 -0.22
C LEU A 735 -21.42 28.75 -0.24
N LYS A 736 -22.47 28.76 -1.08
CA LYS A 736 -23.37 27.62 -1.21
C LYS A 736 -22.83 26.60 -2.20
N THR A 737 -22.37 25.45 -1.69
CA THR A 737 -21.86 24.33 -2.53
C THR A 737 -22.84 23.17 -2.66
N GLY A 738 -23.78 23.02 -1.72
CA GLY A 738 -24.61 21.81 -1.61
C GLY A 738 -23.88 20.61 -1.00
N ILE A 739 -22.61 20.76 -0.61
CA ILE A 739 -21.81 19.75 0.08
C ILE A 739 -21.89 19.99 1.59
N PRO A 740 -22.11 18.95 2.41
CA PRO A 740 -22.10 19.08 3.87
C PRO A 740 -20.77 19.64 4.39
N HIS A 741 -20.84 20.49 5.42
CA HIS A 741 -19.63 20.94 6.10
C HIS A 741 -18.94 19.77 6.80
N PHE A 742 -17.62 19.86 6.95
CA PHE A 742 -16.83 18.88 7.66
C PHE A 742 -17.28 18.77 9.12
N GLU A 743 -17.66 17.55 9.50
CA GLU A 743 -17.91 17.12 10.87
C GLU A 743 -17.22 15.76 11.07
N ALA A 744 -16.39 15.64 12.09
CA ALA A 744 -15.53 14.48 12.32
C ALA A 744 -16.31 13.15 12.43
N LEU A 745 -17.45 13.18 13.15
CA LEU A 745 -18.33 12.02 13.33
C LEU A 745 -18.94 11.55 12.00
N ASP A 746 -19.37 12.49 11.16
CA ASP A 746 -19.95 12.18 9.85
C ASP A 746 -18.91 11.58 8.91
N VAL A 747 -17.69 12.12 8.91
CA VAL A 747 -16.56 11.57 8.14
C VAL A 747 -16.30 10.12 8.56
N MET A 748 -16.18 9.84 9.87
CA MET A 748 -15.98 8.47 10.35
C MET A 748 -17.12 7.53 9.97
N ALA A 749 -18.36 8.01 9.97
CA ALA A 749 -19.51 7.23 9.49
C ALA A 749 -19.46 6.90 7.98
N MET A 750 -18.74 7.69 7.17
CA MET A 750 -18.54 7.44 5.74
C MET A 750 -17.42 6.42 5.45
N VAL A 751 -16.45 6.26 6.36
CA VAL A 751 -15.29 5.36 6.20
C VAL A 751 -15.70 3.88 6.12
N ASN A 752 -16.57 3.44 7.03
CA ASN A 752 -16.81 2.02 7.35
C ASN A 752 -18.09 1.42 6.75
N LYS A 753 -18.51 1.81 5.54
CA LYS A 753 -19.59 1.09 4.82
C LYS A 753 -19.13 0.38 3.54
N PRO A 754 -18.56 -0.83 3.65
CA PRO A 754 -18.82 -1.94 2.74
C PRO A 754 -20.15 -2.63 3.13
N ALA A 755 -20.79 -3.34 2.19
CA ALA A 755 -21.90 -4.25 2.51
C ALA A 755 -21.47 -5.23 3.62
N PRO A 756 -22.39 -5.70 4.49
CA PRO A 756 -22.04 -6.60 5.59
C PRO A 756 -21.18 -7.75 5.07
N SER A 757 -19.95 -7.84 5.58
CA SER A 757 -19.20 -9.08 5.54
C SER A 757 -20.10 -10.12 6.19
N ILE A 758 -20.35 -11.21 5.47
CA ILE A 758 -21.10 -12.37 5.95
C ILE A 758 -20.64 -12.63 7.38
N GLU A 759 -21.56 -12.48 8.33
CA GLU A 759 -21.36 -12.86 9.71
C GLU A 759 -20.67 -14.22 9.71
N ARG A 760 -19.51 -14.28 10.35
CA ARG A 760 -18.91 -15.56 10.72
C ARG A 760 -19.96 -16.27 11.57
N LEU A 761 -20.64 -17.23 10.95
CA LEU A 761 -21.59 -18.15 11.56
C LEU A 761 -20.91 -18.83 12.76
N ARG A 762 -21.10 -18.25 13.94
CA ARG A 762 -20.99 -18.96 15.20
C ARG A 762 -22.38 -19.47 15.54
N HIS A 763 -22.50 -20.80 15.49
CA HIS A 763 -23.46 -21.63 16.20
C HIS A 763 -24.96 -21.49 15.88
N SER A 764 -25.47 -22.54 15.24
CA SER A 764 -26.66 -23.32 15.62
C SER A 764 -27.86 -22.55 16.19
N ASP A 765 -28.94 -22.46 15.42
CA ASP A 765 -30.15 -23.19 15.79
C ASP A 765 -31.08 -23.43 14.60
N LEU A 766 -31.56 -24.67 14.55
CA LEU A 766 -32.60 -25.17 13.67
C LEU A 766 -33.94 -24.52 14.02
N SER A 767 -34.63 -23.93 13.04
CA SER A 767 -36.07 -24.16 12.88
C SER A 767 -36.47 -23.88 11.44
N VAL A 768 -36.87 -24.96 10.77
CA VAL A 768 -37.52 -24.95 9.47
C VAL A 768 -38.99 -24.66 9.73
N GLU A 769 -39.48 -23.50 9.29
CA GLU A 769 -40.91 -23.28 9.04
C GLU A 769 -41.13 -22.92 7.57
N PHE A 770 -41.78 -23.85 6.87
CA PHE A 770 -42.28 -23.67 5.51
C PHE A 770 -43.45 -22.68 5.54
N GLY A 771 -43.28 -21.52 4.90
CA GLY A 771 -44.33 -20.55 4.63
C GLY A 771 -44.46 -20.29 3.14
N LEU A 772 -45.45 -20.94 2.51
CA LEU A 772 -45.93 -20.67 1.15
C LEU A 772 -46.34 -19.21 1.01
N VAL A 773 -45.84 -18.50 -0.02
CA VAL A 773 -46.49 -17.27 -0.50
C VAL A 773 -46.48 -17.23 -2.02
N ASP A 774 -47.70 -17.20 -2.55
CA ASP A 774 -48.10 -17.04 -3.93
C ASP A 774 -47.52 -15.78 -4.59
N THR A 775 -47.14 -15.95 -5.84
CA THR A 775 -46.93 -14.85 -6.80
C THR A 775 -48.26 -14.45 -7.42
N PRO A 776 -48.49 -13.14 -7.67
CA PRO A 776 -49.34 -12.72 -8.77
C PRO A 776 -48.54 -11.95 -9.84
N PRO A 777 -48.94 -12.03 -11.12
CA PRO A 777 -48.13 -11.53 -12.22
C PRO A 777 -48.51 -10.10 -12.67
N ARG A 778 -47.52 -9.44 -13.30
CA ARG A 778 -47.60 -8.38 -14.33
C ARG A 778 -48.01 -6.96 -13.91
N ARG A 779 -47.11 -6.00 -14.17
CA ARG A 779 -47.04 -5.29 -15.46
C ARG A 779 -45.64 -4.79 -15.75
#